data_AF-A0A7C5III9-F1
#
_entry.id   AF-A0A7C5III9-F1
#
_cell.length_a   1.000
_cell.length_b   1.000
_cell.length_c   1.000
_cell.angle_alpha   90.00
_cell.angle_beta   90.00
_cell.angle_gamma   90.00
#
_symmetry.space_group_name_H-M   'P 1'
#
loop_
_entity.id
_entity.type
_entity.pdbx_description
1 polymer ?
#
loop_
_entity_poly.entity_id
_entity_poly.type
_entity_poly.pdbx_seq_one_letter_code
_entity_poly.pdbx_strand_id
1 'polypeptide(L)'
;MAEYMGGQDMASGPEAWPLASRVRTAWPRYATLAAIAALALFLRLLWPGTSEFKADEIHQQALADQIWLDHRLALSVSTSSAGLPETPFIGYLLVIPRSLSADPRAKVLFLALLDAVAVLVTYVAVRRFTEERLAILAAALYAAAPWPIVFSRETWAQVVPLFTVLILWAAGEVVLHRRPGAALLFFPLLALQVQAHVTAVVFLPAVLLTVGLFWPRWRHRWTIIGISIGLLILLPYAVLLVRQWPTTRALLQQNGGHGLIFDVRVFRYAPWFVSGATVTALMGESAPLLRGWEQALQGINWLTEGLSLWGLAAAVCVLVRRRAGWERAALLLIWLIGPILAFVFVRGALGMHYLLILVPAIFLPAAWGWEQLVGSGRRWLAVAGALALAAVLLVQSGAVLAVYRGVQSNPTQNGFGWPLSFWQEVAQGVRARTAAEGVTEVQVLGINDGTWTAERLALDDLLGRQVHLRYVGQGGRPGLLLPTKGEALALVPAADPLLQQALARYGEEVEHWAVPGNDWGVRLYRLHARDAAALALEMPLSAGATFDNGMRLLGARVEGALAPGQSLLLTTYWTFTGKVYNPALTDTVFTHLVDAHGDRKAQNDGFALSHSQWQTGDTLVQWVSLDLPADLPAGDYWLYTGMYSWRDMSRANVVDENGQPQSDGVHLGPVHVSP
;
A
#
# COMPACT_ATOMS: atom_id res chain seq x y z
N MET A 1 -96.20 -23.34 10.53
CA MET A 1 -96.06 -21.90 10.84
C MET A 1 -95.23 -21.79 12.11
N ALA A 2 -94.10 -21.10 12.25
CA ALA A 2 -93.15 -20.39 11.38
C ALA A 2 -91.98 -19.99 12.34
N GLU A 3 -90.70 -20.33 12.06
CA GLU A 3 -89.59 -19.39 11.74
C GLU A 3 -89.17 -18.44 12.90
N TYR A 4 -87.94 -18.49 13.44
CA TYR A 4 -86.62 -18.00 12.96
C TYR A 4 -86.23 -16.61 13.54
N MET A 5 -84.92 -16.39 13.75
CA MET A 5 -84.19 -15.13 14.10
C MET A 5 -84.04 -14.83 15.62
N GLY A 6 -82.88 -14.57 16.24
CA GLY A 6 -81.54 -14.23 15.74
C GLY A 6 -81.23 -12.72 15.84
N GLY A 7 -80.32 -12.29 16.74
CA GLY A 7 -79.75 -10.93 16.80
C GLY A 7 -79.20 -10.59 18.20
N GLN A 8 -77.91 -10.82 18.48
CA GLN A 8 -76.76 -9.91 18.33
C GLN A 8 -76.68 -8.79 19.38
N ASP A 9 -75.91 -9.04 20.45
CA ASP A 9 -75.33 -8.01 21.31
C ASP A 9 -74.00 -7.55 20.72
N MET A 10 -73.95 -6.27 20.30
CA MET A 10 -72.75 -5.56 19.89
C MET A 10 -72.23 -4.72 21.06
N ALA A 11 -71.08 -5.09 21.62
CA ALA A 11 -70.22 -4.19 22.38
C ALA A 11 -68.77 -4.71 22.38
N SER A 12 -68.07 -4.56 21.26
CA SER A 12 -66.60 -4.67 21.19
C SER A 12 -65.99 -3.26 21.30
N GLY A 13 -65.20 -3.05 22.35
CA GLY A 13 -64.33 -1.88 22.48
C GLY A 13 -63.19 -1.91 21.45
N PRO A 14 -62.54 -0.77 21.16
CA PRO A 14 -61.55 -0.67 20.10
C PRO A 14 -60.30 -1.49 20.44
N GLU A 15 -60.07 -2.55 19.66
CA GLU A 15 -58.81 -3.30 19.66
C GLU A 15 -57.65 -2.35 19.32
N ALA A 16 -56.84 -2.04 20.34
CA ALA A 16 -55.58 -1.36 20.15
C ALA A 16 -54.67 -2.18 19.21
N TRP A 17 -54.38 -1.56 18.06
CA TRP A 17 -53.70 -2.10 16.89
C TRP A 17 -52.43 -2.95 17.18
N PRO A 18 -52.31 -4.20 16.69
CA PRO A 18 -51.17 -5.11 16.93
C PRO A 18 -49.79 -4.65 16.43
N LEU A 19 -49.69 -3.54 15.68
CA LEU A 19 -48.38 -3.02 15.22
C LEU A 19 -47.57 -2.40 16.37
N ALA A 20 -48.21 -1.73 17.33
CA ALA A 20 -47.50 -1.04 18.41
C ALA A 20 -46.74 -2.01 19.35
N SER A 21 -47.29 -3.21 19.57
CA SER A 21 -46.67 -4.25 20.40
C SER A 21 -45.52 -4.99 19.67
N ARG A 22 -45.66 -5.22 18.34
CA ARG A 22 -44.58 -5.76 17.49
C ARG A 22 -43.40 -4.79 17.32
N VAL A 23 -43.67 -3.49 17.26
CA VAL A 23 -42.62 -2.46 17.18
C VAL A 23 -41.86 -2.34 18.51
N ARG A 24 -42.55 -2.39 19.66
CA ARG A 24 -41.91 -2.37 20.99
C ARG A 24 -41.00 -3.57 21.26
N THR A 25 -41.35 -4.75 20.77
CA THR A 25 -40.56 -5.98 20.96
C THR A 25 -39.36 -6.08 20.00
N ALA A 26 -39.41 -5.42 18.84
CA ALA A 26 -38.31 -5.38 17.87
C ALA A 26 -37.36 -4.18 18.04
N TRP A 27 -37.75 -3.15 18.80
CA TRP A 27 -36.93 -1.95 19.02
C TRP A 27 -35.51 -2.22 19.55
N PRO A 28 -35.29 -3.09 20.56
CA PRO A 28 -33.95 -3.37 21.06
C PRO A 28 -33.03 -3.95 19.99
N ARG A 29 -33.58 -4.77 19.09
CA ARG A 29 -32.85 -5.36 17.98
C ARG A 29 -32.39 -4.30 16.98
N TYR A 30 -33.31 -3.44 16.52
CA TYR A 30 -32.96 -2.39 15.56
C TYR A 30 -31.99 -1.38 16.17
N ALA A 31 -32.12 -1.07 17.46
CA ALA A 31 -31.16 -0.24 18.19
C ALA A 31 -29.76 -0.88 18.21
N THR A 32 -29.64 -2.18 18.49
CA THR A 32 -28.35 -2.88 18.46
C THR A 32 -27.74 -2.88 17.05
N LEU A 33 -28.53 -3.13 16.01
CA LEU A 33 -28.03 -3.08 14.64
C LEU A 33 -27.62 -1.68 14.21
N ALA A 34 -28.37 -0.66 14.61
CA ALA A 34 -28.00 0.74 14.38
C ALA A 34 -26.71 1.10 15.12
N ALA A 35 -26.49 0.60 16.33
CA ALA A 35 -25.24 0.80 17.08
C ALA A 35 -24.05 0.11 16.38
N ILE A 36 -24.21 -1.12 15.89
CA ILE A 36 -23.18 -1.83 15.12
C ILE A 36 -22.87 -1.09 13.81
N ALA A 37 -23.90 -0.63 13.09
CA ALA A 37 -23.75 0.15 11.87
C ALA A 37 -23.01 1.47 12.13
N ALA A 38 -23.42 2.20 13.17
CA ALA A 38 -22.80 3.45 13.58
C ALA A 38 -21.34 3.24 13.99
N LEU A 39 -21.04 2.19 14.74
CA LEU A 39 -19.66 1.83 15.12
C LEU A 39 -18.82 1.50 13.88
N ALA A 40 -19.32 0.67 12.97
CA ALA A 40 -18.61 0.28 11.75
C ALA A 40 -18.33 1.50 10.86
N LEU A 41 -19.33 2.35 10.63
CA LEU A 41 -19.18 3.59 9.86
C LEU A 41 -18.22 4.56 10.54
N PHE A 42 -18.35 4.76 11.85
CA PHE A 42 -17.48 5.65 12.61
C PHE A 42 -16.02 5.23 12.51
N LEU A 43 -15.70 3.97 12.83
CA LEU A 43 -14.30 3.51 12.86
C LEU A 43 -13.63 3.48 11.48
N ARG A 44 -14.39 3.27 10.40
CA ARG A 44 -13.84 3.15 9.04
C ARG A 44 -13.78 4.48 8.29
N LEU A 45 -14.72 5.39 8.56
CA LEU A 45 -14.81 6.68 7.86
C LEU A 45 -14.15 7.83 8.63
N LEU A 46 -13.75 7.63 9.88
CA LEU A 46 -13.08 8.66 10.68
C LEU A 46 -11.68 8.97 10.14
N TRP A 47 -11.39 10.27 10.01
CA TRP A 47 -10.11 10.83 9.55
C TRP A 47 -9.54 10.13 8.31
N PRO A 48 -10.24 10.17 7.15
CA PRO A 48 -9.82 9.42 5.95
C PRO A 48 -8.43 9.79 5.42
N GLY A 49 -7.88 10.95 5.81
CA GLY A 49 -6.50 11.32 5.55
C GLY A 49 -5.44 10.52 6.32
N THR A 50 -5.81 9.85 7.43
CA THR A 50 -4.93 8.94 8.20
C THR A 50 -4.95 7.53 7.62
N SER A 51 -4.76 7.44 6.30
CA SER A 51 -4.62 6.18 5.58
C SER A 51 -3.19 6.07 5.10
N GLU A 52 -2.69 4.85 4.98
CA GLU A 52 -1.42 4.61 4.30
C GLU A 52 -1.52 5.09 2.85
N PHE A 53 -0.39 5.59 2.34
CA PHE A 53 -0.30 6.11 0.98
C PHE A 53 1.03 5.66 0.40
N LYS A 54 1.15 4.35 0.16
CA LYS A 54 2.34 3.67 -0.33
C LYS A 54 2.10 3.18 -1.75
N ALA A 55 3.08 2.47 -2.32
CA ALA A 55 3.06 2.02 -3.71
C ALA A 55 1.77 1.27 -4.08
N ASP A 56 1.32 0.34 -3.23
CA ASP A 56 0.15 -0.49 -3.49
C ASP A 56 -1.15 0.34 -3.54
N GLU A 57 -1.29 1.32 -2.63
CA GLU A 57 -2.43 2.24 -2.67
C GLU A 57 -2.38 3.14 -3.91
N ILE A 58 -1.22 3.73 -4.17
CA ILE A 58 -1.03 4.73 -5.21
C ILE A 58 -1.25 4.11 -6.59
N HIS A 59 -0.74 2.91 -6.88
CA HIS A 59 -0.93 2.28 -8.18
C HIS A 59 -2.42 2.10 -8.55
N GLN A 60 -3.26 1.71 -7.58
CA GLN A 60 -4.70 1.55 -7.82
C GLN A 60 -5.41 2.90 -8.00
N GLN A 61 -4.99 3.91 -7.23
CA GLN A 61 -5.56 5.25 -7.32
C GLN A 61 -5.17 5.96 -8.62
N ALA A 62 -3.91 5.89 -9.01
CA ALA A 62 -3.37 6.43 -10.26
C ALA A 62 -4.03 5.77 -11.48
N LEU A 63 -4.31 4.46 -11.42
CA LEU A 63 -5.05 3.78 -12.48
C LEU A 63 -6.47 4.35 -12.65
N ALA A 64 -7.20 4.56 -11.54
CA ALA A 64 -8.53 5.18 -11.62
C ALA A 64 -8.46 6.59 -12.23
N ASP A 65 -7.42 7.35 -11.92
CA ASP A 65 -7.17 8.69 -12.45
C ASP A 65 -6.80 8.68 -13.94
N GLN A 66 -6.06 7.66 -14.38
CA GLN A 66 -5.75 7.43 -15.79
C GLN A 66 -7.02 7.06 -16.58
N ILE A 67 -7.84 6.14 -16.07
CA ILE A 67 -9.07 5.73 -16.74
C ILE A 67 -10.03 6.93 -16.86
N TRP A 68 -10.18 7.71 -15.79
CA TRP A 68 -11.11 8.83 -15.76
C TRP A 68 -10.65 10.02 -16.63
N LEU A 69 -9.38 10.42 -16.55
CA LEU A 69 -8.89 11.59 -17.29
C LEU A 69 -8.39 11.27 -18.69
N ASP A 70 -7.68 10.15 -18.87
CA ASP A 70 -7.04 9.81 -20.15
C ASP A 70 -7.92 8.91 -21.02
N HIS A 71 -9.04 8.42 -20.49
CA HIS A 71 -9.96 7.48 -21.14
C HIS A 71 -9.28 6.20 -21.63
N ARG A 72 -8.21 5.78 -20.93
CA ARG A 72 -7.41 4.60 -21.24
C ARG A 72 -7.67 3.48 -20.24
N LEU A 73 -8.33 2.42 -20.69
CA LEU A 73 -8.51 1.19 -19.92
C LEU A 73 -7.18 0.42 -19.84
N ALA A 74 -6.77 0.04 -18.64
CA ALA A 74 -5.60 -0.81 -18.44
C ALA A 74 -5.99 -2.28 -18.40
N LEU A 75 -5.15 -3.14 -18.96
CA LEU A 75 -5.34 -4.59 -18.88
C LEU A 75 -4.71 -5.21 -17.61
N SER A 76 -3.80 -4.48 -16.96
CA SER A 76 -3.11 -4.86 -15.73
C SER A 76 -2.70 -3.62 -14.94
N VAL A 77 -2.51 -3.75 -13.62
CA VAL A 77 -2.01 -2.67 -12.77
C VAL A 77 -0.50 -2.82 -12.54
N SER A 78 -0.11 -3.95 -11.96
CA SER A 78 1.26 -4.22 -11.53
C SER A 78 1.54 -5.74 -11.56
N THR A 79 2.69 -6.17 -11.03
CA THR A 79 2.97 -7.59 -10.76
C THR A 79 2.96 -7.81 -9.25
N SER A 80 2.16 -8.76 -8.78
CA SER A 80 2.07 -9.11 -7.36
C SER A 80 3.38 -9.71 -6.85
N SER A 81 3.57 -9.68 -5.53
CA SER A 81 4.70 -10.35 -4.84
C SER A 81 4.79 -11.86 -5.12
N ALA A 82 3.66 -12.50 -5.47
CA ALA A 82 3.62 -13.89 -5.90
C ALA A 82 4.10 -14.12 -7.35
N GLY A 83 4.47 -13.05 -8.07
CA GLY A 83 4.91 -13.09 -9.47
C GLY A 83 3.76 -13.19 -10.48
N LEU A 84 2.51 -13.08 -10.03
CA LEU A 84 1.32 -13.07 -10.88
C LEU A 84 0.94 -11.64 -11.27
N PRO A 85 0.50 -11.39 -12.51
CA PRO A 85 0.03 -10.07 -12.89
C PRO A 85 -1.25 -9.70 -12.14
N GLU A 86 -1.35 -8.45 -11.71
CA GLU A 86 -2.53 -7.94 -11.02
C GLU A 86 -3.59 -7.47 -12.00
N THR A 87 -4.85 -7.67 -11.62
CA THR A 87 -5.99 -7.32 -12.45
C THR A 87 -6.42 -5.87 -12.20
N PRO A 88 -6.96 -5.17 -13.22
CA PRO A 88 -7.37 -3.77 -13.13
C PRO A 88 -8.70 -3.55 -12.40
N PHE A 89 -9.32 -4.59 -11.83
CA PHE A 89 -10.69 -4.53 -11.32
C PHE A 89 -10.88 -3.50 -10.20
N ILE A 90 -9.94 -3.42 -9.26
CA ILE A 90 -10.01 -2.42 -8.18
C ILE A 90 -9.88 -1.00 -8.73
N GLY A 91 -8.94 -0.75 -9.65
CA GLY A 91 -8.84 0.51 -10.39
C GLY A 91 -10.16 0.89 -11.07
N TYR A 92 -10.85 -0.06 -11.73
CA TYR A 92 -12.18 0.18 -12.33
C TYR A 92 -13.23 0.56 -11.30
N LEU A 93 -13.24 -0.12 -10.14
CA LEU A 93 -14.17 0.19 -9.07
C LEU A 93 -13.91 1.60 -8.50
N LEU A 94 -12.65 2.01 -8.40
CA LEU A 94 -12.23 3.32 -7.92
C LEU A 94 -12.52 4.48 -8.91
N VAL A 95 -12.88 4.18 -10.17
CA VAL A 95 -13.39 5.20 -11.10
C VAL A 95 -14.69 5.83 -10.58
N ILE A 96 -15.52 5.07 -9.85
CA ILE A 96 -16.80 5.56 -9.30
C ILE A 96 -16.56 6.75 -8.33
N PRO A 97 -15.82 6.60 -7.22
CA PRO A 97 -15.54 7.74 -6.35
C PRO A 97 -14.72 8.82 -7.06
N ARG A 98 -13.84 8.44 -8.00
CA ARG A 98 -13.06 9.41 -8.78
C ARG A 98 -13.92 10.31 -9.67
N SER A 99 -15.04 9.79 -10.20
CA SER A 99 -15.98 10.58 -10.99
C SER A 99 -16.68 11.67 -10.18
N LEU A 100 -16.75 11.50 -8.86
CA LEU A 100 -17.40 12.43 -7.93
C LEU A 100 -16.42 13.45 -7.36
N SER A 101 -15.16 13.05 -7.11
CA SER A 101 -14.13 13.93 -6.55
C SER A 101 -12.73 13.54 -7.02
N ALA A 102 -11.88 14.54 -7.26
CA ALA A 102 -10.46 14.34 -7.52
C ALA A 102 -9.63 14.11 -6.25
N ASP A 103 -10.23 14.30 -5.06
CA ASP A 103 -9.56 14.07 -3.78
C ASP A 103 -9.34 12.56 -3.54
N PRO A 104 -8.08 12.10 -3.36
CA PRO A 104 -7.74 10.71 -3.02
C PRO A 104 -8.56 10.13 -1.86
N ARG A 105 -8.94 10.96 -0.88
CA ARG A 105 -9.75 10.55 0.27
C ARG A 105 -11.12 10.00 -0.12
N ALA A 106 -11.67 10.40 -1.26
CA ALA A 106 -12.94 9.87 -1.77
C ALA A 106 -12.84 8.37 -2.10
N LYS A 107 -11.69 7.92 -2.66
CA LYS A 107 -11.43 6.52 -2.99
C LYS A 107 -11.31 5.68 -1.71
N VAL A 108 -10.60 6.19 -0.70
CA VAL A 108 -10.48 5.59 0.64
C VAL A 108 -11.86 5.45 1.30
N LEU A 109 -12.64 6.54 1.37
CA LEU A 109 -13.97 6.54 1.98
C LEU A 109 -14.93 5.57 1.31
N PHE A 110 -14.85 5.45 -0.02
CA PHE A 110 -15.69 4.53 -0.78
C PHE A 110 -15.42 3.07 -0.42
N LEU A 111 -14.15 2.64 -0.37
CA LEU A 111 -13.81 1.27 0.03
C LEU A 111 -14.13 1.00 1.51
N ALA A 112 -13.84 1.95 2.39
CA ALA A 112 -14.20 1.90 3.80
C ALA A 112 -15.72 1.75 4.00
N LEU A 113 -16.54 2.41 3.16
CA LEU A 113 -17.99 2.25 3.16
C LEU A 113 -18.42 0.86 2.69
N LEU A 114 -17.76 0.28 1.67
CA LEU A 114 -18.05 -1.09 1.23
C LEU A 114 -17.75 -2.12 2.32
N ASP A 115 -16.66 -1.94 3.08
CA ASP A 115 -16.37 -2.80 4.24
C ASP A 115 -17.39 -2.61 5.38
N ALA A 116 -17.82 -1.37 5.65
CA ALA A 116 -18.90 -1.12 6.61
C ALA A 116 -20.23 -1.78 6.17
N VAL A 117 -20.52 -1.80 4.86
CA VAL A 117 -21.66 -2.55 4.30
C VAL A 117 -21.45 -4.06 4.50
N ALA A 118 -20.24 -4.58 4.32
CA ALA A 118 -19.93 -5.99 4.56
C ALA A 118 -20.23 -6.42 6.01
N VAL A 119 -20.02 -5.54 7.00
CA VAL A 119 -20.43 -5.78 8.41
C VAL A 119 -21.95 -6.01 8.51
N LEU A 120 -22.77 -5.19 7.83
CA LEU A 120 -24.22 -5.33 7.85
C LEU A 120 -24.69 -6.55 7.06
N VAL A 121 -24.08 -6.81 5.91
CA VAL A 121 -24.34 -8.01 5.11
C VAL A 121 -23.96 -9.27 5.89
N THR A 122 -22.94 -9.22 6.76
CA THR A 122 -22.59 -10.31 7.68
C THR A 122 -23.75 -10.66 8.60
N TYR A 123 -24.40 -9.67 9.22
CA TYR A 123 -25.59 -9.93 10.02
C TYR A 123 -26.69 -10.61 9.19
N VAL A 124 -27.00 -10.06 8.01
CA VAL A 124 -28.08 -10.59 7.15
C VAL A 124 -27.78 -12.02 6.70
N ALA A 125 -26.56 -12.28 6.25
CA ALA A 125 -26.12 -13.58 5.76
C ALA A 125 -26.05 -14.61 6.89
N VAL A 126 -25.48 -14.27 8.05
CA VAL A 126 -25.34 -15.21 9.17
C VAL A 126 -26.70 -15.52 9.78
N ARG A 127 -27.57 -14.52 9.99
CA ARG A 127 -28.94 -14.71 10.51
C ARG A 127 -29.78 -15.60 9.59
N ARG A 128 -29.48 -15.61 8.29
CA ARG A 128 -30.21 -16.42 7.32
C ARG A 128 -30.07 -17.92 7.60
N PHE A 129 -28.94 -18.36 8.15
CA PHE A 129 -28.64 -19.79 8.36
C PHE A 129 -28.38 -20.17 9.82
N THR A 130 -28.34 -19.19 10.72
CA THR A 130 -28.04 -19.37 12.14
C THR A 130 -29.01 -18.59 13.03
N GLU A 131 -28.82 -18.72 14.34
CA GLU A 131 -29.58 -17.94 15.30
C GLU A 131 -29.20 -16.45 15.23
N GLU A 132 -30.18 -15.61 15.53
CA GLU A 132 -30.02 -14.17 15.44
C GLU A 132 -28.92 -13.62 16.37
N ARG A 133 -28.75 -14.21 17.56
CA ARG A 133 -27.69 -13.82 18.49
C ARG A 133 -26.30 -14.01 17.89
N LEU A 134 -26.05 -15.14 17.23
CA LEU A 134 -24.78 -15.43 16.58
C LEU A 134 -24.47 -14.40 15.48
N ALA A 135 -25.50 -14.01 14.71
CA ALA A 135 -25.36 -13.00 13.67
C ALA A 135 -25.01 -11.61 14.23
N ILE A 136 -25.64 -11.21 15.35
CA ILE A 136 -25.32 -9.96 16.05
C ILE A 136 -23.88 -9.99 16.57
N LEU A 137 -23.47 -11.09 17.21
CA LEU A 137 -22.12 -11.26 17.75
C LEU A 137 -21.06 -11.22 16.65
N ALA A 138 -21.26 -11.94 15.54
CA ALA A 138 -20.34 -11.94 14.41
C ALA A 138 -20.18 -10.54 13.79
N ALA A 139 -21.30 -9.83 13.59
CA ALA A 139 -21.27 -8.47 13.06
C ALA A 139 -20.62 -7.48 14.04
N ALA A 140 -20.87 -7.59 15.34
CA ALA A 140 -20.27 -6.73 16.35
C ALA A 140 -18.74 -6.92 16.45
N LEU A 141 -18.28 -8.18 16.45
CA LEU A 141 -16.85 -8.49 16.46
C LEU A 141 -16.15 -7.96 15.20
N TYR A 142 -16.74 -8.18 14.02
CA TYR A 142 -16.18 -7.64 12.77
C TYR A 142 -16.22 -6.09 12.73
N ALA A 143 -17.25 -5.46 13.27
CA ALA A 143 -17.35 -4.00 13.32
C ALA A 143 -16.20 -3.35 14.09
N ALA A 144 -15.80 -3.95 15.22
CA ALA A 144 -14.78 -3.42 16.13
C ALA A 144 -13.36 -3.95 15.87
N ALA A 145 -13.20 -5.01 15.08
CA ALA A 145 -11.91 -5.68 14.88
C ALA A 145 -10.85 -4.75 14.27
N PRO A 146 -9.68 -4.56 14.91
CA PRO A 146 -8.71 -3.55 14.49
C PRO A 146 -8.14 -3.73 13.10
N TRP A 147 -7.76 -4.95 12.75
CA TRP A 147 -7.13 -5.25 11.46
C TRP A 147 -8.08 -5.05 10.27
N PRO A 148 -9.33 -5.55 10.28
CA PRO A 148 -10.29 -5.18 9.24
C PRO A 148 -10.56 -3.68 9.12
N ILE A 149 -10.52 -2.92 10.23
CA ILE A 149 -10.71 -1.47 10.17
C ILE A 149 -9.52 -0.81 9.43
N VAL A 150 -8.28 -1.15 9.79
CA VAL A 150 -7.08 -0.65 9.10
C VAL A 150 -7.09 -1.04 7.62
N PHE A 151 -7.27 -2.33 7.34
CA PHE A 151 -7.35 -2.89 5.99
C PHE A 151 -8.66 -2.58 5.25
N SER A 152 -9.50 -1.67 5.76
CA SER A 152 -10.64 -1.11 5.01
C SER A 152 -10.33 0.28 4.42
N ARG A 153 -9.10 0.78 4.59
CA ARG A 153 -8.63 2.08 4.06
C ARG A 153 -7.47 2.06 3.04
N GLU A 154 -6.55 1.09 3.08
CA GLU A 154 -5.62 0.66 2.00
C GLU A 154 -6.26 0.28 0.62
N THR A 155 -6.21 1.14 -0.39
CA THR A 155 -6.98 1.01 -1.64
C THR A 155 -6.75 -0.23 -2.52
N TRP A 156 -5.87 -1.18 -2.16
CA TRP A 156 -5.54 -2.38 -2.95
C TRP A 156 -6.28 -3.67 -2.55
N ALA A 157 -6.82 -3.81 -1.33
CA ALA A 157 -7.32 -5.10 -0.81
C ALA A 157 -8.84 -5.23 -0.50
N GLN A 158 -9.69 -4.23 -0.75
CA GLN A 158 -10.75 -3.91 0.24
C GLN A 158 -12.22 -4.19 -0.11
N VAL A 159 -12.52 -4.76 -1.27
CA VAL A 159 -13.88 -5.26 -1.54
C VAL A 159 -14.04 -6.73 -1.13
N VAL A 160 -12.94 -7.35 -0.71
CA VAL A 160 -12.82 -8.78 -0.45
C VAL A 160 -13.82 -9.28 0.60
N PRO A 161 -13.98 -8.65 1.79
CA PRO A 161 -14.93 -9.13 2.80
C PRO A 161 -16.39 -9.12 2.32
N LEU A 162 -16.78 -8.10 1.53
CA LEU A 162 -18.12 -8.00 0.96
C LEU A 162 -18.39 -9.16 -0.01
N PHE A 163 -17.43 -9.50 -0.87
CA PHE A 163 -17.57 -10.65 -1.75
C PHE A 163 -17.58 -11.97 -0.99
N THR A 164 -16.66 -12.17 -0.03
CA THR A 164 -16.62 -13.40 0.78
C THR A 164 -17.96 -13.66 1.48
N VAL A 165 -18.58 -12.64 2.10
CA VAL A 165 -19.88 -12.83 2.77
C VAL A 165 -21.01 -13.13 1.78
N LEU A 166 -21.04 -12.49 0.61
CA LEU A 166 -22.06 -12.74 -0.41
C LEU A 166 -21.91 -14.13 -1.04
N ILE A 167 -20.68 -14.60 -1.21
CA ILE A 167 -20.37 -15.95 -1.69
C ILE A 167 -20.80 -16.99 -0.67
N LEU A 168 -20.47 -16.79 0.61
CA LEU A 168 -20.94 -17.64 1.70
C LEU A 168 -22.46 -17.69 1.78
N TRP A 169 -23.12 -16.55 1.59
CA TRP A 169 -24.57 -16.47 1.53
C TRP A 169 -25.17 -17.26 0.35
N ALA A 170 -24.61 -17.07 -0.85
CA ALA A 170 -25.05 -17.79 -2.04
C ALA A 170 -24.83 -19.31 -1.90
N ALA A 171 -23.69 -19.73 -1.35
CA ALA A 171 -23.41 -21.12 -1.03
C ALA A 171 -24.42 -21.67 -0.01
N GLY A 172 -24.75 -20.90 1.03
CA GLY A 172 -25.76 -21.25 2.01
C GLY A 172 -27.16 -21.41 1.41
N GLU A 173 -27.57 -20.57 0.48
CA GLU A 173 -28.87 -20.71 -0.19
C GLU A 173 -28.95 -21.98 -1.06
N VAL A 174 -27.88 -22.34 -1.78
CA VAL A 174 -27.82 -23.60 -2.55
C VAL A 174 -27.77 -24.81 -1.61
N VAL A 175 -26.87 -24.79 -0.63
CA VAL A 175 -26.62 -25.92 0.26
C VAL A 175 -27.77 -26.05 1.26
N LEU A 176 -28.01 -25.07 2.13
CA LEU A 176 -28.90 -25.22 3.28
C LEU A 176 -30.37 -25.05 2.89
N HIS A 177 -30.70 -24.10 2.02
CA HIS A 177 -32.09 -23.83 1.60
C HIS A 177 -32.50 -24.51 0.30
N ARG A 178 -31.60 -25.27 -0.35
CA ARG A 178 -31.88 -26.01 -1.60
C ARG A 178 -32.40 -25.12 -2.73
N ARG A 179 -31.90 -23.88 -2.82
CA ARG A 179 -32.24 -22.92 -3.87
C ARG A 179 -31.12 -22.85 -4.91
N PRO A 180 -31.14 -23.72 -5.95
CA PRO A 180 -30.06 -23.79 -6.92
C PRO A 180 -29.87 -22.50 -7.74
N GLY A 181 -30.87 -21.61 -7.77
CA GLY A 181 -30.77 -20.30 -8.43
C GLY A 181 -29.65 -19.41 -7.87
N ALA A 182 -29.28 -19.57 -6.59
CA ALA A 182 -28.18 -18.82 -5.99
C ALA A 182 -26.81 -19.16 -6.61
N ALA A 183 -26.69 -20.26 -7.36
CA ALA A 183 -25.49 -20.55 -8.14
C ALA A 183 -25.18 -19.48 -9.21
N LEU A 184 -26.20 -18.75 -9.68
CA LEU A 184 -26.02 -17.60 -10.59
C LEU A 184 -25.28 -16.43 -9.94
N LEU A 185 -25.23 -16.36 -8.60
CA LEU A 185 -24.46 -15.36 -7.86
C LEU A 185 -23.13 -15.95 -7.38
N PHE A 186 -23.14 -17.20 -6.92
CA PHE A 186 -21.97 -17.84 -6.32
C PHE A 186 -20.71 -17.83 -7.22
N PHE A 187 -20.80 -18.34 -8.45
CA PHE A 187 -19.63 -18.43 -9.35
C PHE A 187 -19.18 -17.08 -9.91
N PRO A 188 -20.07 -16.16 -10.32
CA PRO A 188 -19.66 -14.82 -10.73
C PRO A 188 -19.00 -14.01 -9.60
N LEU A 189 -19.49 -14.12 -8.36
CA LEU A 189 -18.85 -13.45 -7.22
C LEU A 189 -17.46 -14.01 -6.93
N LEU A 190 -17.26 -15.34 -7.03
CA LEU A 190 -15.93 -15.94 -6.92
C LEU A 190 -14.98 -15.41 -8.00
N ALA A 191 -15.45 -15.30 -9.24
CA ALA A 191 -14.68 -14.74 -10.34
C ALA A 191 -14.32 -13.26 -10.09
N LEU A 192 -15.29 -12.45 -9.64
CA LEU A 192 -15.04 -11.04 -9.27
C LEU A 192 -14.07 -10.91 -8.10
N GLN A 193 -14.09 -11.84 -7.14
CA GLN A 193 -13.15 -11.83 -6.03
C GLN A 193 -11.73 -12.15 -6.48
N VAL A 194 -11.54 -13.08 -7.43
CA VAL A 194 -10.23 -13.33 -8.06
C VAL A 194 -9.77 -12.12 -8.88
N GLN A 195 -10.70 -11.44 -9.54
CA GLN A 195 -10.37 -10.17 -10.21
C GLN A 195 -9.97 -9.09 -9.20
N ALA A 196 -10.68 -8.97 -8.08
CA ALA A 196 -10.33 -8.02 -7.02
C ALA A 196 -8.95 -8.30 -6.44
N HIS A 197 -8.60 -9.57 -6.22
CA HIS A 197 -7.29 -9.94 -5.72
C HIS A 197 -6.93 -11.37 -6.13
N VAL A 198 -5.82 -11.55 -6.85
CA VAL A 198 -5.45 -12.85 -7.45
C VAL A 198 -5.27 -13.96 -6.42
N THR A 199 -4.84 -13.62 -5.19
CA THR A 199 -4.70 -14.60 -4.11
C THR A 199 -6.02 -15.25 -3.71
N ALA A 200 -7.18 -14.71 -4.11
CA ALA A 200 -8.47 -15.36 -3.88
C ALA A 200 -8.61 -16.75 -4.50
N VAL A 201 -7.68 -17.15 -5.37
CA VAL A 201 -7.52 -18.55 -5.81
C VAL A 201 -7.34 -19.53 -4.63
N VAL A 202 -6.90 -19.09 -3.44
CA VAL A 202 -6.83 -19.92 -2.24
C VAL A 202 -8.19 -20.47 -1.79
N PHE A 203 -9.31 -19.90 -2.26
CA PHE A 203 -10.64 -20.46 -2.03
C PHE A 203 -10.93 -21.72 -2.84
N LEU A 204 -10.11 -22.07 -3.85
CA LEU A 204 -10.37 -23.20 -4.74
C LEU A 204 -10.64 -24.51 -4.00
N PRO A 205 -9.85 -24.94 -2.98
CA PRO A 205 -10.18 -26.12 -2.19
C PRO A 205 -11.54 -26.01 -1.49
N ALA A 206 -11.87 -24.84 -0.93
CA ALA A 206 -13.15 -24.63 -0.27
C ALA A 206 -14.34 -24.73 -1.24
N VAL A 207 -14.18 -24.19 -2.46
CA VAL A 207 -15.19 -24.27 -3.53
C VAL A 207 -15.38 -25.73 -3.97
N LEU A 208 -14.29 -26.44 -4.25
CA LEU A 208 -14.35 -27.84 -4.69
C LEU A 208 -14.98 -28.74 -3.62
N LEU A 209 -14.62 -28.56 -2.35
CA LEU A 209 -15.22 -29.30 -1.24
C LEU A 209 -16.70 -28.98 -1.06
N THR A 210 -17.09 -27.70 -1.17
CA THR A 210 -18.50 -27.28 -1.06
C THR A 210 -19.35 -27.86 -2.18
N VAL A 211 -18.85 -27.82 -3.43
CA VAL A 211 -19.57 -28.36 -4.59
C VAL A 211 -19.58 -29.88 -4.55
N GLY A 212 -18.45 -30.52 -4.26
CA GLY A 212 -18.31 -31.99 -4.25
C GLY A 212 -19.13 -32.65 -3.14
N LEU A 213 -19.01 -32.16 -1.89
CA LEU A 213 -19.73 -32.74 -0.75
C LEU A 213 -21.25 -32.59 -0.90
N PHE A 214 -21.71 -31.53 -1.56
CA PHE A 214 -23.12 -31.22 -1.75
C PHE A 214 -23.57 -31.33 -3.21
N TRP A 215 -22.87 -32.12 -4.03
CA TRP A 215 -23.06 -32.20 -5.49
C TRP A 215 -24.52 -32.30 -5.96
N PRO A 216 -25.40 -33.11 -5.33
CA PRO A 216 -26.80 -33.19 -5.74
C PRO A 216 -27.55 -31.85 -5.73
N ARG A 217 -27.11 -30.88 -4.91
CA ARG A 217 -27.72 -29.53 -4.80
C ARG A 217 -27.22 -28.58 -5.88
N TRP A 218 -26.00 -28.83 -6.35
CA TRP A 218 -25.35 -28.04 -7.40
C TRP A 218 -25.65 -28.59 -8.80
N ARG A 219 -26.21 -29.80 -8.92
CA ARG A 219 -26.57 -30.41 -10.22
C ARG A 219 -27.84 -29.75 -10.81
N HIS A 220 -27.71 -28.52 -11.30
CA HIS A 220 -28.79 -27.73 -11.89
C HIS A 220 -28.29 -26.83 -13.03
N ARG A 221 -29.17 -26.46 -13.98
CA ARG A 221 -28.82 -25.55 -15.11
C ARG A 221 -28.22 -24.22 -14.65
N TRP A 222 -28.67 -23.72 -13.50
CA TRP A 222 -28.18 -22.46 -12.92
C TRP A 222 -26.71 -22.52 -12.51
N THR A 223 -26.20 -23.70 -12.12
CA THR A 223 -24.78 -23.91 -11.85
C THR A 223 -23.95 -23.81 -13.12
N ILE A 224 -24.41 -24.42 -14.21
CA ILE A 224 -23.73 -24.33 -15.50
C ILE A 224 -23.69 -22.88 -15.97
N ILE A 225 -24.83 -22.19 -15.96
CA ILE A 225 -24.91 -20.77 -16.35
C ILE A 225 -24.01 -19.90 -15.45
N GLY A 226 -24.04 -20.12 -14.14
CA GLY A 226 -23.19 -19.40 -13.18
C GLY A 226 -21.71 -19.62 -13.47
N ILE A 227 -21.28 -20.85 -13.71
CA ILE A 227 -19.89 -21.19 -14.11
C ILE A 227 -19.54 -20.48 -15.42
N SER A 228 -20.41 -20.52 -16.43
CA SER A 228 -20.18 -19.85 -17.71
C SER A 228 -19.99 -18.34 -17.55
N ILE A 229 -20.80 -17.68 -16.71
CA ILE A 229 -20.65 -16.25 -16.41
C ILE A 229 -19.33 -16.00 -15.65
N GLY A 230 -19.02 -16.82 -14.64
CA GLY A 230 -17.76 -16.70 -13.90
C GLY A 230 -16.53 -16.86 -14.79
N LEU A 231 -16.53 -17.84 -15.71
CA LEU A 231 -15.47 -18.03 -16.69
C LEU A 231 -15.37 -16.85 -17.66
N LEU A 232 -16.50 -16.28 -18.09
CA LEU A 232 -16.51 -15.08 -18.93
C LEU A 232 -15.88 -13.87 -18.20
N ILE A 233 -16.15 -13.71 -16.90
CA ILE A 233 -15.53 -12.67 -16.06
C ILE A 233 -14.01 -12.91 -15.93
N LEU A 234 -13.55 -14.16 -15.81
CA LEU A 234 -12.12 -14.50 -15.70
C LEU A 234 -11.38 -14.48 -17.04
N LEU A 235 -12.09 -14.51 -18.17
CA LEU A 235 -11.50 -14.62 -19.49
C LEU A 235 -10.45 -13.53 -19.80
N PRO A 236 -10.68 -12.23 -19.51
CA PRO A 236 -9.67 -11.19 -19.74
C PRO A 236 -8.38 -11.44 -18.96
N TYR A 237 -8.50 -11.91 -17.72
CA TYR A 237 -7.35 -12.24 -16.88
C TYR A 237 -6.60 -13.47 -17.39
N ALA A 238 -7.32 -14.50 -17.84
CA ALA A 238 -6.70 -15.67 -18.47
C ALA A 238 -5.90 -15.28 -19.73
N VAL A 239 -6.44 -14.39 -20.57
CA VAL A 239 -5.72 -13.86 -21.74
C VAL A 239 -4.48 -13.07 -21.33
N LEU A 240 -4.56 -12.23 -20.30
CA LEU A 240 -3.43 -11.50 -19.75
C LEU A 240 -2.32 -12.45 -19.28
N LEU A 241 -2.71 -13.46 -18.48
CA LEU A 241 -1.78 -14.44 -17.93
C LEU A 241 -1.07 -15.24 -19.02
N VAL A 242 -1.78 -15.63 -20.08
CA VAL A 242 -1.19 -16.30 -21.25
C VAL A 242 -0.18 -15.39 -21.96
N ARG A 243 -0.51 -14.11 -22.16
CA ARG A 243 0.39 -13.15 -22.81
C ARG A 243 1.66 -12.88 -21.99
N GLN A 244 1.54 -12.83 -20.67
CA GLN A 244 2.65 -12.56 -19.75
C GLN A 244 3.26 -13.82 -19.14
N TRP A 245 2.93 -15.00 -19.67
CA TRP A 245 3.38 -16.27 -19.13
C TRP A 245 4.91 -16.40 -19.06
N PRO A 246 5.71 -15.96 -20.06
CA PRO A 246 7.17 -16.04 -19.97
C PRO A 246 7.73 -15.28 -18.76
N THR A 247 7.26 -14.04 -18.55
CA THR A 247 7.66 -13.19 -17.41
C THR A 247 7.17 -13.77 -16.09
N THR A 248 5.90 -14.17 -16.04
CA THR A 248 5.28 -14.81 -14.86
C THR A 248 6.04 -16.07 -14.47
N ARG A 249 6.38 -16.92 -15.44
CA ARG A 249 7.14 -18.16 -15.22
C ARG A 249 8.55 -17.86 -14.71
N ALA A 250 9.24 -16.86 -15.25
CA ALA A 250 10.57 -16.47 -14.77
C ALA A 250 10.53 -16.01 -13.31
N LEU A 251 9.57 -15.16 -12.95
CA LEU A 251 9.37 -14.71 -11.57
C LEU A 251 8.96 -15.85 -10.64
N LEU A 252 8.07 -16.73 -11.07
CA LEU A 252 7.70 -17.92 -10.31
C LEU A 252 8.87 -18.89 -10.12
N GLN A 253 9.78 -19.00 -11.09
CA GLN A 253 11.00 -19.82 -10.97
C GLN A 253 12.01 -19.19 -10.00
N GLN A 254 12.21 -17.87 -10.09
CA GLN A 254 13.01 -17.11 -9.12
C GLN A 254 12.44 -17.25 -7.70
N ASN A 255 11.12 -17.17 -7.58
CA ASN A 255 10.38 -17.38 -6.34
C ASN A 255 10.23 -18.86 -5.96
N GLY A 256 10.54 -19.81 -6.83
CA GLY A 256 10.31 -21.24 -6.63
C GLY A 256 11.56 -22.07 -6.31
N GLY A 257 12.76 -21.47 -6.40
CA GLY A 257 14.05 -22.15 -6.25
C GLY A 257 14.36 -22.83 -4.90
N HIS A 258 13.41 -22.90 -3.96
CA HIS A 258 13.59 -23.46 -2.61
C HIS A 258 12.58 -24.57 -2.22
N GLY A 259 11.80 -25.11 -3.17
CA GLY A 259 10.86 -26.22 -2.91
C GLY A 259 9.50 -25.79 -2.33
N LEU A 260 8.65 -26.77 -1.96
CA LEU A 260 7.38 -26.53 -1.26
C LEU A 260 7.66 -26.01 0.14
N ILE A 261 7.29 -24.75 0.40
CA ILE A 261 7.46 -24.13 1.72
C ILE A 261 6.21 -24.37 2.54
N PHE A 262 6.39 -24.80 3.79
CA PHE A 262 5.33 -25.05 4.75
C PHE A 262 5.35 -23.95 5.81
N ASP A 263 4.42 -22.99 5.71
CA ASP A 263 4.37 -21.84 6.63
C ASP A 263 3.14 -21.89 7.56
N VAL A 264 3.38 -22.15 8.84
CA VAL A 264 2.34 -22.27 9.86
C VAL A 264 2.03 -20.94 10.56
N ARG A 265 2.65 -19.82 10.17
CA ARG A 265 2.39 -18.50 10.78
C ARG A 265 0.93 -18.07 10.63
N VAL A 266 0.21 -18.59 9.64
CA VAL A 266 -1.22 -18.34 9.42
C VAL A 266 -2.06 -18.67 10.66
N PHE A 267 -1.69 -19.72 11.41
CA PHE A 267 -2.39 -20.12 12.63
C PHE A 267 -2.13 -19.16 13.80
N ARG A 268 -1.01 -18.44 13.78
CA ARG A 268 -0.69 -17.38 14.74
C ARG A 268 -1.35 -16.05 14.35
N TYR A 269 -1.39 -15.74 13.07
CA TYR A 269 -2.00 -14.50 12.58
C TYR A 269 -3.52 -14.51 12.66
N ALA A 270 -4.18 -15.68 12.54
CA ALA A 270 -5.63 -15.78 12.66
C ALA A 270 -6.19 -15.23 13.99
N PRO A 271 -5.73 -15.65 15.18
CA PRO A 271 -6.20 -15.07 16.44
C PRO A 271 -5.78 -13.60 16.58
N TRP A 272 -4.60 -13.20 16.09
CA TRP A 272 -4.17 -11.79 16.10
C TRP A 272 -5.07 -10.90 15.25
N PHE A 273 -5.52 -11.41 14.10
CA PHE A 273 -6.42 -10.72 13.20
C PHE A 273 -7.79 -10.44 13.86
N VAL A 274 -8.34 -11.45 14.56
CA VAL A 274 -9.63 -11.33 15.26
C VAL A 274 -9.52 -10.46 16.51
N SER A 275 -8.41 -10.56 17.24
CA SER A 275 -8.21 -9.85 18.51
C SER A 275 -7.71 -8.42 18.34
N GLY A 276 -7.07 -8.11 17.22
CA GLY A 276 -6.36 -6.85 17.02
C GLY A 276 -4.97 -6.82 17.63
N ALA A 277 -4.47 -7.94 18.16
CA ALA A 277 -3.11 -7.99 18.70
C ALA A 277 -2.11 -7.51 17.66
N THR A 278 -1.05 -6.83 18.12
CA THR A 278 0.01 -6.23 17.30
C THR A 278 -0.39 -5.03 16.43
N VAL A 279 -1.65 -4.56 16.46
CA VAL A 279 -2.06 -3.38 15.66
C VAL A 279 -1.29 -2.12 16.05
N THR A 280 -0.84 -2.02 17.30
CA THR A 280 -0.02 -0.89 17.76
C THR A 280 1.36 -0.87 17.10
N ALA A 281 1.82 -1.96 16.48
CA ALA A 281 3.07 -2.00 15.73
C ALA A 281 3.05 -1.07 14.50
N LEU A 282 1.86 -0.66 14.02
CA LEU A 282 1.73 0.37 12.99
C LEU A 282 2.35 1.71 13.43
N MET A 283 2.48 1.97 14.73
CA MET A 283 3.20 3.15 15.23
C MET A 283 4.72 3.08 15.00
N GLY A 284 5.25 1.97 14.48
CA GLY A 284 6.67 1.81 14.20
C GLY A 284 7.52 2.04 15.45
N GLU A 285 8.48 2.96 15.36
CA GLU A 285 9.34 3.37 16.48
C GLU A 285 8.57 3.91 17.70
N SER A 286 7.38 4.49 17.48
CA SER A 286 6.51 5.00 18.54
C SER A 286 5.58 3.94 19.15
N ALA A 287 5.66 2.68 18.73
CA ALA A 287 4.87 1.59 19.31
C ALA A 287 4.94 1.49 20.85
N PRO A 288 6.09 1.76 21.52
CA PRO A 288 6.15 1.77 22.99
C PRO A 288 5.19 2.74 23.67
N LEU A 289 4.76 3.83 23.01
CA LEU A 289 3.78 4.78 23.54
C LEU A 289 2.40 4.14 23.76
N LEU A 290 2.08 3.10 22.99
CA LEU A 290 0.81 2.38 23.07
C LEU A 290 0.94 1.04 23.82
N ARG A 291 1.98 0.84 24.63
CA ARG A 291 2.23 -0.42 25.36
C ARG A 291 1.03 -0.86 26.21
N GLY A 292 0.30 0.07 26.83
CA GLY A 292 -0.90 -0.25 27.61
C GLY A 292 -2.02 -0.85 26.74
N TRP A 293 -2.21 -0.32 25.53
CA TRP A 293 -3.15 -0.88 24.56
C TRP A 293 -2.72 -2.25 24.06
N GLU A 294 -1.43 -2.41 23.76
CA GLU A 294 -0.88 -3.70 23.32
C GLU A 294 -1.06 -4.79 24.39
N GLN A 295 -0.82 -4.48 25.66
CA GLN A 295 -1.08 -5.42 26.77
C GLN A 295 -2.56 -5.79 26.88
N ALA A 296 -3.46 -4.81 26.74
CA ALA A 296 -4.90 -5.07 26.76
C ALA A 296 -5.35 -5.96 25.58
N LEU A 297 -4.84 -5.69 24.37
CA LEU A 297 -5.09 -6.49 23.18
C LEU A 297 -4.52 -7.91 23.30
N GLN A 298 -3.37 -8.10 23.93
CA GLN A 298 -2.83 -9.43 24.23
C GLN A 298 -3.73 -10.21 25.19
N GLY A 299 -4.27 -9.56 26.22
CA GLY A 299 -5.28 -10.18 27.09
C GLY A 299 -6.54 -10.62 26.33
N ILE A 300 -7.03 -9.76 25.43
CA ILE A 300 -8.15 -10.07 24.53
C ILE A 300 -7.79 -11.20 23.58
N ASN A 301 -6.54 -11.27 23.10
CA ASN A 301 -6.09 -12.32 22.20
C ASN A 301 -6.26 -13.70 22.84
N TRP A 302 -5.81 -13.91 24.08
CA TRP A 302 -5.98 -15.17 24.77
C TRP A 302 -7.44 -15.56 24.95
N LEU A 303 -8.30 -14.60 25.29
CA LEU A 303 -9.74 -14.83 25.42
C LEU A 303 -10.39 -15.19 24.09
N THR A 304 -10.15 -14.39 23.05
CA THR A 304 -10.68 -14.60 21.71
C THR A 304 -10.20 -15.91 21.10
N GLU A 305 -8.93 -16.27 21.28
CA GLU A 305 -8.36 -17.53 20.84
C GLU A 305 -9.05 -18.71 21.53
N GLY A 306 -9.17 -18.68 22.87
CA GLY A 306 -9.86 -19.73 23.62
C GLY A 306 -11.32 -19.91 23.20
N LEU A 307 -12.06 -18.80 23.01
CA LEU A 307 -13.44 -18.83 22.52
C LEU A 307 -13.55 -19.31 21.07
N SER A 308 -12.59 -18.95 20.22
CA SER A 308 -12.55 -19.41 18.82
C SER A 308 -12.28 -20.91 18.75
N LEU A 309 -11.33 -21.42 19.53
CA LEU A 309 -11.04 -22.85 19.62
C LEU A 309 -12.25 -23.63 20.15
N TRP A 310 -12.94 -23.08 21.15
CA TRP A 310 -14.15 -23.71 21.67
C TRP A 310 -15.29 -23.74 20.64
N GLY A 311 -15.54 -22.63 19.94
CA GLY A 311 -16.52 -22.57 18.86
C GLY A 311 -16.17 -23.51 17.70
N LEU A 312 -14.88 -23.61 17.35
CA LEU A 312 -14.38 -24.55 16.35
C LEU A 312 -14.61 -26.00 16.78
N ALA A 313 -14.26 -26.35 18.02
CA ALA A 313 -14.49 -27.68 18.57
C ALA A 313 -15.99 -28.04 18.60
N ALA A 314 -16.85 -27.08 18.93
CA ALA A 314 -18.30 -27.26 18.88
C ALA A 314 -18.79 -27.53 17.43
N ALA A 315 -18.32 -26.75 16.45
CA ALA A 315 -18.65 -26.96 15.04
C ALA A 315 -18.19 -28.33 14.53
N VAL A 316 -16.95 -28.74 14.86
CA VAL A 316 -16.41 -30.06 14.52
C VAL A 316 -17.22 -31.16 15.19
N CYS A 317 -17.61 -31.01 16.46
CA CYS A 317 -18.44 -31.98 17.16
C CYS A 317 -19.81 -32.15 16.49
N VAL A 318 -20.46 -31.06 16.09
CA VAL A 318 -21.73 -31.08 15.34
C VAL A 318 -21.57 -31.79 14.00
N LEU A 319 -20.47 -31.54 13.29
CA LEU A 319 -20.14 -32.18 12.01
C LEU A 319 -19.90 -33.69 12.15
N VAL A 320 -18.95 -34.08 13.02
CA VAL A 320 -18.53 -35.49 13.21
C VAL A 320 -19.68 -36.34 13.74
N ARG A 321 -20.46 -35.80 14.68
CA ARG A 321 -21.62 -36.52 15.25
C ARG A 321 -22.88 -36.41 14.38
N ARG A 322 -22.80 -35.77 13.21
CA ARG A 322 -23.93 -35.57 12.27
C ARG A 322 -25.18 -35.03 12.96
N ARG A 323 -25.01 -34.12 13.92
CA ARG A 323 -26.12 -33.50 14.67
C ARG A 323 -26.94 -32.59 13.74
N ALA A 324 -28.12 -32.17 14.20
CA ALA A 324 -28.90 -31.15 13.50
C ALA A 324 -28.03 -29.92 13.21
N GLY A 325 -28.04 -29.46 11.95
CA GLY A 325 -27.19 -28.37 11.49
C GLY A 325 -25.76 -28.75 11.06
N TRP A 326 -25.42 -30.03 10.92
CA TRP A 326 -24.09 -30.47 10.45
C TRP A 326 -23.70 -29.89 9.09
N GLU A 327 -24.66 -29.69 8.17
CA GLU A 327 -24.40 -29.14 6.83
C GLU A 327 -23.90 -27.69 6.92
N ARG A 328 -24.46 -26.94 7.86
CA ARG A 328 -24.03 -25.57 8.17
C ARG A 328 -22.64 -25.58 8.79
N ALA A 329 -22.40 -26.45 9.77
CA ALA A 329 -21.08 -26.59 10.37
C ALA A 329 -20.02 -26.98 9.31
N ALA A 330 -20.35 -27.91 8.41
CA ALA A 330 -19.49 -28.29 7.29
C ALA A 330 -19.17 -27.09 6.39
N LEU A 331 -20.19 -26.33 5.96
CA LEU A 331 -19.99 -25.17 5.10
C LEU A 331 -19.07 -24.14 5.76
N LEU A 332 -19.33 -23.77 7.02
CA LEU A 332 -18.49 -22.80 7.74
C LEU A 332 -17.05 -23.28 7.92
N LEU A 333 -16.86 -24.56 8.28
CA LEU A 333 -15.53 -25.15 8.45
C LEU A 333 -14.76 -25.20 7.13
N ILE A 334 -15.43 -25.57 6.02
CA ILE A 334 -14.80 -25.62 4.70
C ILE A 334 -14.28 -24.24 4.29
N TRP A 335 -15.07 -23.19 4.50
CA TRP A 335 -14.73 -21.83 4.09
C TRP A 335 -13.77 -21.10 5.03
N LEU A 336 -13.63 -21.59 6.27
CA LEU A 336 -12.59 -21.13 7.19
C LEU A 336 -11.27 -21.88 6.97
N ILE A 337 -11.32 -23.21 7.00
CA ILE A 337 -10.13 -24.07 7.00
C ILE A 337 -9.55 -24.22 5.59
N GLY A 338 -10.38 -24.29 4.55
CA GLY A 338 -9.92 -24.47 3.17
C GLY A 338 -8.87 -23.44 2.73
N PRO A 339 -9.14 -22.13 2.85
CA PRO A 339 -8.17 -21.10 2.50
C PRO A 339 -6.97 -21.06 3.46
N ILE A 340 -7.18 -21.31 4.76
CA ILE A 340 -6.08 -21.39 5.74
C ILE A 340 -5.08 -22.49 5.35
N LEU A 341 -5.58 -23.68 4.97
CA LEU A 341 -4.73 -24.78 4.52
C LEU A 341 -4.03 -24.45 3.20
N ALA A 342 -4.70 -23.77 2.27
CA ALA A 342 -4.06 -23.32 1.03
C ALA A 342 -2.93 -22.33 1.31
N PHE A 343 -3.11 -21.39 2.23
CA PHE A 343 -2.09 -20.42 2.64
C PHE A 343 -0.83 -21.04 3.22
N VAL A 344 -0.92 -22.21 3.86
CA VAL A 344 0.26 -22.95 4.36
C VAL A 344 1.25 -23.29 3.25
N PHE A 345 0.79 -23.38 2.00
CA PHE A 345 1.60 -23.75 0.83
C PHE A 345 1.99 -22.57 -0.07
N VAL A 346 1.66 -21.32 0.29
CA VAL A 346 1.96 -20.12 -0.52
C VAL A 346 3.19 -19.39 0.05
N ARG A 347 4.24 -19.20 -0.77
CA ARG A 347 5.50 -18.53 -0.38
C ARG A 347 5.28 -17.03 -0.14
N GLY A 348 6.02 -16.47 0.82
CA GLY A 348 6.26 -15.01 0.91
C GLY A 348 5.07 -14.15 1.34
N ALA A 349 3.91 -14.75 1.62
CA ALA A 349 2.65 -14.03 1.72
C ALA A 349 1.86 -14.43 2.95
N LEU A 350 2.34 -14.07 4.14
CA LEU A 350 1.49 -14.02 5.32
C LEU A 350 1.66 -12.67 6.03
N GLY A 351 1.69 -11.58 5.26
CA GLY A 351 1.23 -10.31 5.83
C GLY A 351 -0.17 -10.52 6.39
N MET A 352 -0.46 -9.89 7.54
CA MET A 352 -1.74 -10.09 8.22
C MET A 352 -2.95 -9.70 7.34
N HIS A 353 -2.74 -8.84 6.34
CA HIS A 353 -3.72 -8.44 5.33
C HIS A 353 -4.30 -9.61 4.51
N TYR A 354 -3.56 -10.70 4.28
CA TYR A 354 -4.08 -11.82 3.48
C TYR A 354 -5.25 -12.55 4.17
N LEU A 355 -5.35 -12.43 5.50
CA LEU A 355 -6.46 -13.00 6.26
C LEU A 355 -7.77 -12.23 6.10
N LEU A 356 -7.75 -11.03 5.51
CA LEU A 356 -8.95 -10.27 5.18
C LEU A 356 -9.92 -11.11 4.32
N ILE A 357 -9.37 -12.03 3.53
CA ILE A 357 -10.14 -12.94 2.69
C ILE A 357 -11.06 -13.87 3.47
N LEU A 358 -10.71 -14.18 4.73
CA LEU A 358 -11.49 -15.02 5.62
C LEU A 358 -12.61 -14.27 6.33
N VAL A 359 -12.71 -12.95 6.16
CA VAL A 359 -13.78 -12.15 6.78
C VAL A 359 -15.08 -12.34 5.98
N PRO A 360 -16.22 -12.62 6.63
CA PRO A 360 -16.44 -12.68 8.08
C PRO A 360 -16.31 -14.08 8.70
N ALA A 361 -16.01 -15.13 7.91
CA ALA A 361 -15.93 -16.52 8.39
C ALA A 361 -15.00 -16.70 9.61
N ILE A 362 -13.89 -15.95 9.67
CA ILE A 362 -12.93 -15.98 10.79
C ILE A 362 -13.54 -15.54 12.13
N PHE A 363 -14.59 -14.72 12.12
CA PHE A 363 -15.27 -14.25 13.34
C PHE A 363 -16.33 -15.23 13.85
N LEU A 364 -16.78 -16.18 13.02
CA LEU A 364 -17.88 -17.09 13.37
C LEU A 364 -17.55 -18.05 14.52
N PRO A 365 -16.35 -18.68 14.60
CA PRO A 365 -15.99 -19.49 15.75
C PRO A 365 -15.97 -18.68 17.05
N ALA A 366 -15.38 -17.48 17.03
CA ALA A 366 -15.36 -16.57 18.18
C ALA A 366 -16.78 -16.18 18.61
N ALA A 367 -17.64 -15.81 17.65
CA ALA A 367 -19.03 -15.46 17.90
C ALA A 367 -19.81 -16.63 18.54
N TRP A 368 -19.52 -17.87 18.15
CA TRP A 368 -20.16 -19.06 18.73
C TRP A 368 -19.68 -19.33 20.16
N GLY A 369 -18.39 -19.12 20.45
CA GLY A 369 -17.89 -19.15 21.82
C GLY A 369 -18.57 -18.10 22.71
N TRP A 370 -18.70 -16.87 22.21
CA TRP A 370 -19.41 -15.78 22.91
C TRP A 370 -20.90 -16.07 23.13
N GLU A 371 -21.56 -16.68 22.15
CA GLU A 371 -22.98 -17.02 22.21
C GLU A 371 -23.28 -17.94 23.41
N GLN A 372 -22.41 -18.91 23.69
CA GLN A 372 -22.58 -19.81 24.83
C GLN A 372 -22.38 -19.13 26.19
N LEU A 373 -21.57 -18.06 26.27
CA LEU A 373 -21.40 -17.27 27.48
C LEU A 373 -22.57 -16.31 27.70
N VAL A 374 -22.87 -15.47 26.70
CA VAL A 374 -23.91 -14.44 26.77
C VAL A 374 -25.30 -15.06 26.79
N GLY A 375 -25.49 -16.19 26.11
CA GLY A 375 -26.73 -16.96 26.09
C GLY A 375 -26.90 -17.94 27.25
N SER A 376 -25.96 -17.96 28.21
CA SER A 376 -26.00 -18.91 29.33
C SER A 376 -27.28 -18.78 30.16
N GLY A 377 -27.87 -19.91 30.56
CA GLY A 377 -29.00 -19.93 31.49
C GLY A 377 -28.65 -19.42 32.90
N ARG A 378 -27.35 -19.35 33.24
CA ARG A 378 -26.89 -18.78 34.51
C ARG A 378 -26.72 -17.26 34.36
N ARG A 379 -27.59 -16.48 35.01
CA ARG A 379 -27.62 -15.01 34.88
C ARG A 379 -26.27 -14.33 35.12
N TRP A 380 -25.49 -14.78 36.10
CA TRP A 380 -24.19 -14.18 36.40
C TRP A 380 -23.16 -14.43 35.28
N LEU A 381 -23.17 -15.60 34.64
CA LEU A 381 -22.31 -15.90 33.48
C LEU A 381 -22.72 -15.08 32.27
N ALA A 382 -24.03 -14.95 32.01
CA ALA A 382 -24.53 -14.13 30.91
C ALA A 382 -24.14 -12.65 31.06
N VAL A 383 -24.27 -12.09 32.27
CA VAL A 383 -23.85 -10.71 32.57
C VAL A 383 -22.33 -10.56 32.46
N ALA A 384 -21.55 -11.47 33.05
CA ALA A 384 -20.09 -11.43 32.94
C ALA A 384 -19.61 -11.54 31.48
N GLY A 385 -20.22 -12.42 30.70
CA GLY A 385 -19.96 -12.55 29.26
C GLY A 385 -20.31 -11.29 28.49
N ALA A 386 -21.47 -10.66 28.76
CA ALA A 386 -21.85 -9.42 28.10
C ALA A 386 -20.90 -8.25 28.45
N LEU A 387 -20.47 -8.14 29.71
CA LEU A 387 -19.49 -7.14 30.13
C LEU A 387 -18.11 -7.38 29.51
N ALA A 388 -17.66 -8.63 29.46
CA ALA A 388 -16.40 -8.99 28.82
C ALA A 388 -16.43 -8.71 27.31
N LEU A 389 -17.54 -9.02 26.64
CA LEU A 389 -17.72 -8.68 25.22
C LEU A 389 -17.69 -7.16 25.01
N ALA A 390 -18.40 -6.40 25.84
CA ALA A 390 -18.37 -4.93 25.77
C ALA A 390 -16.94 -4.39 25.96
N ALA A 391 -16.18 -4.94 26.91
CA ALA A 391 -14.78 -4.59 27.11
C ALA A 391 -13.92 -4.93 25.87
N VAL A 392 -14.13 -6.10 25.24
CA VAL A 392 -13.43 -6.46 23.99
C VAL A 392 -13.69 -5.43 22.90
N LEU A 393 -14.96 -5.11 22.64
CA LEU A 393 -15.34 -4.15 21.60
C LEU A 393 -14.76 -2.75 21.88
N LEU A 394 -14.81 -2.30 23.14
CA LEU A 394 -14.27 -1.00 23.54
C LEU A 394 -12.75 -0.92 23.44
N VAL A 395 -12.02 -1.95 23.89
CA VAL A 395 -10.56 -1.97 23.82
C VAL A 395 -10.08 -2.05 22.38
N GLN A 396 -10.70 -2.90 21.54
CA GLN A 396 -10.36 -2.98 20.13
C GLN A 396 -10.61 -1.65 19.40
N SER A 397 -11.80 -1.07 19.59
CA SER A 397 -12.14 0.23 19.00
C SER A 397 -11.20 1.34 19.51
N GLY A 398 -10.91 1.36 20.81
CA GLY A 398 -10.03 2.33 21.44
C GLY A 398 -8.58 2.21 20.96
N ALA A 399 -8.07 1.01 20.77
CA ALA A 399 -6.72 0.77 20.26
C ALA A 399 -6.55 1.30 18.83
N VAL A 400 -7.54 1.09 17.95
CA VAL A 400 -7.52 1.66 16.59
C VAL A 400 -7.50 3.18 16.62
N LEU A 401 -8.37 3.79 17.44
CA LEU A 401 -8.41 5.24 17.58
C LEU A 401 -7.11 5.79 18.16
N ALA A 402 -6.47 5.06 19.08
CA ALA A 402 -5.18 5.42 19.64
C ALA A 402 -4.06 5.35 18.59
N VAL A 403 -4.07 4.32 17.73
CA VAL A 403 -3.14 4.23 16.58
C VAL A 403 -3.36 5.40 15.63
N TYR A 404 -4.59 5.70 15.20
CA TYR A 404 -4.83 6.81 14.27
C TYR A 404 -4.44 8.17 14.83
N ARG A 405 -4.71 8.44 16.11
CA ARG A 405 -4.22 9.67 16.77
C ARG A 405 -2.70 9.69 16.86
N GLY A 406 -2.10 8.54 17.19
CA GLY A 406 -0.67 8.40 17.31
C GLY A 406 0.06 8.66 15.98
N VAL A 407 -0.45 8.10 14.88
CA VAL A 407 0.09 8.28 13.51
C VAL A 407 0.12 9.74 13.10
N GLN A 408 -0.88 10.53 13.49
CA GLN A 408 -0.92 11.96 13.15
C GLN A 408 0.11 12.80 13.94
N SER A 409 0.61 12.31 15.06
CA SER A 409 1.33 13.14 16.05
C SER A 409 2.71 12.63 16.44
N ASN A 410 3.12 11.43 16.01
CA ASN A 410 4.37 10.78 16.43
C ASN A 410 5.09 10.13 15.24
N PRO A 411 6.41 9.90 15.33
CA PRO A 411 7.15 9.19 14.28
C PRO A 411 6.63 7.77 14.09
N THR A 412 6.33 7.41 12.85
CA THR A 412 5.81 6.10 12.43
C THR A 412 6.75 5.37 11.46
N GLN A 413 8.02 5.76 11.44
CA GLN A 413 9.05 5.10 10.64
C GLN A 413 9.09 3.61 10.99
N ASN A 414 9.34 2.76 9.97
CA ASN A 414 9.26 1.29 10.07
C ASN A 414 7.87 0.72 10.41
N GLY A 415 6.80 1.53 10.32
CA GLY A 415 5.40 1.11 10.51
C GLY A 415 4.48 1.71 9.44
N PHE A 416 3.57 2.59 9.88
CA PHE A 416 2.54 3.22 9.03
C PHE A 416 3.12 4.13 7.94
N GLY A 417 4.30 4.72 8.16
CA GLY A 417 4.83 5.78 7.30
C GLY A 417 4.03 7.07 7.40
N TRP A 418 4.22 7.99 6.45
CA TRP A 418 3.51 9.27 6.45
C TRP A 418 2.09 9.11 5.90
N PRO A 419 1.06 9.61 6.62
CA PRO A 419 -0.33 9.46 6.20
C PRO A 419 -0.64 10.31 4.96
N LEU A 420 -1.65 9.91 4.20
CA LEU A 420 -2.16 10.66 3.04
C LEU A 420 -2.36 12.17 3.33
N SER A 421 -2.89 12.54 4.50
CA SER A 421 -3.11 13.95 4.85
C SER A 421 -1.83 14.77 4.85
N PHE A 422 -0.71 14.20 5.30
CA PHE A 422 0.59 14.87 5.30
C PHE A 422 1.03 15.17 3.86
N TRP A 423 0.95 14.18 2.98
CA TRP A 423 1.27 14.35 1.56
C TRP A 423 0.35 15.36 0.86
N GLN A 424 -0.92 15.41 1.23
CA GLN A 424 -1.87 16.40 0.72
C GLN A 424 -1.50 17.82 1.16
N GLU A 425 -1.06 18.02 2.41
CA GLU A 425 -0.59 19.31 2.91
C GLU A 425 0.65 19.79 2.15
N VAL A 426 1.65 18.91 1.99
CA VAL A 426 2.85 19.21 1.18
C VAL A 426 2.46 19.56 -0.26
N ALA A 427 1.62 18.73 -0.91
CA ALA A 427 1.20 18.96 -2.28
C ALA A 427 0.41 20.27 -2.43
N GLN A 428 -0.46 20.60 -1.47
CA GLN A 428 -1.24 21.83 -1.49
C GLN A 428 -0.33 23.07 -1.35
N GLY A 429 0.64 23.04 -0.43
CA GLY A 429 1.56 24.15 -0.25
C GLY A 429 2.49 24.34 -1.46
N VAL A 430 3.04 23.25 -2.01
CA VAL A 430 3.80 23.30 -3.27
C VAL A 430 2.97 23.90 -4.41
N ARG A 431 1.72 23.47 -4.60
CA ARG A 431 0.82 24.04 -5.62
C ARG A 431 0.53 25.52 -5.41
N ALA A 432 0.35 25.94 -4.15
CA ALA A 432 0.12 27.35 -3.83
C ALA A 432 1.34 28.20 -4.19
N ARG A 433 2.55 27.70 -3.90
CA ARG A 433 3.82 28.38 -4.23
C ARG A 433 4.09 28.43 -5.72
N THR A 434 3.95 27.31 -6.42
CA THR A 434 4.16 27.25 -7.87
C THR A 434 3.19 28.17 -8.61
N ALA A 435 1.92 28.22 -8.19
CA ALA A 435 0.93 29.14 -8.75
C ALA A 435 1.25 30.62 -8.46
N ALA A 436 1.71 30.94 -7.24
CA ALA A 436 2.05 32.31 -6.86
C ALA A 436 3.30 32.85 -7.59
N GLU A 437 4.29 31.99 -7.81
CA GLU A 437 5.56 32.35 -8.45
C GLU A 437 5.56 32.12 -9.97
N GLY A 438 4.48 31.56 -10.53
CA GLY A 438 4.39 31.24 -11.96
C GLY A 438 5.37 30.14 -12.40
N VAL A 439 5.80 29.30 -11.47
CA VAL A 439 6.77 28.22 -11.69
C VAL A 439 6.03 26.95 -12.08
N THR A 440 6.41 26.32 -13.20
CA THR A 440 5.77 25.08 -13.68
C THR A 440 6.57 23.81 -13.34
N GLU A 441 7.78 23.98 -12.82
CA GLU A 441 8.76 22.91 -12.59
C GLU A 441 9.33 22.99 -11.17
N VAL A 442 9.37 21.85 -10.49
CA VAL A 442 9.94 21.73 -9.13
C VAL A 442 10.95 20.60 -9.12
N GLN A 443 12.16 20.90 -8.65
CA GLN A 443 13.17 19.88 -8.40
C GLN A 443 12.78 19.08 -7.15
N VAL A 444 13.04 17.77 -7.15
CA VAL A 444 12.86 16.92 -5.97
C VAL A 444 14.21 16.33 -5.60
N LEU A 445 14.68 16.64 -4.40
CA LEU A 445 16.01 16.29 -3.91
C LEU A 445 15.92 15.36 -2.69
N GLY A 446 16.94 14.54 -2.46
CA GLY A 446 17.03 13.68 -1.27
C GLY A 446 16.22 12.39 -1.34
N ILE A 447 15.57 12.12 -2.47
CA ILE A 447 15.01 10.80 -2.80
C ILE A 447 15.99 10.12 -3.76
N ASN A 448 17.12 9.66 -3.23
CA ASN A 448 18.25 9.20 -4.04
C ASN A 448 18.06 7.75 -4.54
N ASP A 449 17.24 6.93 -3.86
CA ASP A 449 17.23 5.48 -4.06
C ASP A 449 15.89 4.95 -4.60
N GLY A 450 15.66 5.17 -5.90
CA GLY A 450 14.74 4.35 -6.70
C GLY A 450 13.47 5.04 -7.21
N THR A 451 12.99 4.57 -8.37
CA THR A 451 11.71 5.00 -8.96
C THR A 451 10.48 4.49 -8.20
N TRP A 452 10.68 3.64 -7.19
CA TRP A 452 9.63 2.89 -6.50
C TRP A 452 9.44 3.30 -5.03
N THR A 453 10.12 4.36 -4.57
CA THR A 453 9.94 4.84 -3.19
C THR A 453 8.53 5.39 -2.99
N ALA A 454 7.97 5.19 -1.80
CA ALA A 454 6.61 5.65 -1.49
C ALA A 454 6.49 7.18 -1.62
N GLU A 455 7.55 7.90 -1.24
CA GLU A 455 7.68 9.34 -1.31
C GLU A 455 7.56 9.83 -2.76
N ARG A 456 8.31 9.22 -3.68
CA ARG A 456 8.26 9.57 -5.10
C ARG A 456 6.89 9.31 -5.69
N LEU A 457 6.33 8.12 -5.45
CA LEU A 457 5.02 7.77 -5.98
C LEU A 457 3.93 8.71 -5.45
N ALA A 458 4.00 9.11 -4.17
CA ALA A 458 3.04 10.02 -3.56
C ALA A 458 3.12 11.42 -4.20
N LEU A 459 4.33 11.93 -4.44
CA LEU A 459 4.55 13.20 -5.12
C LEU A 459 4.10 13.14 -6.59
N ASP A 460 4.44 12.08 -7.31
CA ASP A 460 4.04 11.91 -8.72
C ASP A 460 2.51 11.85 -8.86
N ASP A 461 1.80 11.13 -7.99
CA ASP A 461 0.33 11.04 -7.99
C ASP A 461 -0.33 12.39 -7.65
N LEU A 462 0.15 13.06 -6.59
CA LEU A 462 -0.47 14.28 -6.09
C LEU A 462 -0.04 15.55 -6.83
N LEU A 463 1.16 15.62 -7.44
CA LEU A 463 1.67 16.84 -8.08
C LEU A 463 1.94 16.68 -9.58
N GLY A 464 2.31 15.48 -10.04
CA GLY A 464 2.89 15.26 -11.37
C GLY A 464 1.99 15.62 -12.57
N ARG A 465 0.68 15.79 -12.35
CA ARG A 465 -0.27 16.25 -13.39
C ARG A 465 -0.36 17.78 -13.53
N GLN A 466 0.13 18.53 -12.54
CA GLN A 466 0.03 20.00 -12.51
C GLN A 466 1.41 20.68 -12.52
N VAL A 467 2.39 20.03 -11.90
CA VAL A 467 3.76 20.52 -11.76
C VAL A 467 4.70 19.47 -12.34
N HIS A 468 5.65 19.89 -13.17
CA HIS A 468 6.69 19.01 -13.66
C HIS A 468 7.70 18.73 -12.55
N LEU A 469 7.79 17.49 -12.07
CA LEU A 469 8.72 17.09 -11.03
C LEU A 469 10.04 16.59 -11.64
N ARG A 470 11.15 17.24 -11.29
CA ARG A 470 12.50 16.83 -11.70
C ARG A 470 13.26 16.23 -10.53
N TYR A 471 13.29 14.90 -10.49
CA TYR A 471 14.07 14.17 -9.50
C TYR A 471 15.57 14.28 -9.81
N VAL A 472 16.33 14.77 -8.84
CA VAL A 472 17.79 14.77 -8.81
C VAL A 472 18.22 13.81 -7.71
N GLY A 473 19.28 13.05 -7.92
CA GLY A 473 19.65 11.97 -6.99
C GLY A 473 19.73 10.59 -7.63
N GLN A 474 19.53 10.46 -8.95
CA GLN A 474 19.21 9.17 -9.56
C GLN A 474 20.30 8.11 -9.36
N GLY A 475 19.88 6.87 -9.11
CA GLY A 475 20.80 5.74 -8.90
C GLY A 475 21.62 5.84 -7.61
N GLY A 476 21.08 6.50 -6.57
CA GLY A 476 21.74 6.72 -5.29
C GLY A 476 22.84 7.78 -5.33
N ARG A 477 22.81 8.68 -6.33
CA ARG A 477 23.88 9.66 -6.57
C ARG A 477 23.41 11.05 -6.17
N PRO A 478 23.84 11.59 -5.02
CA PRO A 478 23.33 12.87 -4.53
C PRO A 478 23.75 14.02 -5.45
N GLY A 479 22.84 14.97 -5.66
CA GLY A 479 23.11 16.16 -6.45
C GLY A 479 22.03 17.22 -6.31
N LEU A 480 22.30 18.38 -6.91
CA LEU A 480 21.46 19.58 -6.90
C LEU A 480 21.58 20.27 -8.26
N LEU A 481 20.47 20.76 -8.83
CA LEU A 481 20.52 21.59 -10.04
C LEU A 481 20.41 23.07 -9.67
N LEU A 482 21.37 23.85 -10.12
CA LEU A 482 21.36 25.30 -10.03
C LEU A 482 20.90 25.88 -11.37
N PRO A 483 19.86 26.74 -11.39
CA PRO A 483 19.49 27.44 -12.60
C PRO A 483 20.59 28.44 -12.97
N THR A 484 20.86 28.64 -14.26
CA THR A 484 21.75 29.72 -14.73
C THR A 484 21.04 31.07 -14.82
N LYS A 485 19.70 31.06 -14.95
CA LYS A 485 18.85 32.25 -15.00
C LYS A 485 17.53 31.99 -14.26
N GLY A 486 17.03 33.02 -13.58
CA GLY A 486 15.81 32.91 -12.78
C GLY A 486 16.02 32.10 -11.49
N GLU A 487 14.93 31.86 -10.78
CA GLU A 487 14.95 31.06 -9.55
C GLU A 487 14.24 29.73 -9.82
N ALA A 488 14.64 28.68 -9.10
CA ALA A 488 14.03 27.37 -9.19
C ALA A 488 13.52 26.94 -7.82
N LEU A 489 12.40 26.22 -7.79
CA LEU A 489 11.90 25.61 -6.55
C LEU A 489 12.42 24.19 -6.41
N ALA A 490 12.81 23.82 -5.19
CA ALA A 490 13.29 22.50 -4.84
C ALA A 490 12.57 21.97 -3.60
N LEU A 491 11.81 20.89 -3.77
CA LEU A 491 11.21 20.13 -2.69
C LEU A 491 12.23 19.11 -2.16
N VAL A 492 12.46 19.13 -0.85
CA VAL A 492 13.53 18.37 -0.20
C VAL A 492 12.94 17.54 0.94
N PRO A 493 12.42 16.33 0.67
CA PRO A 493 11.86 15.45 1.70
C PRO A 493 12.89 14.87 2.68
N ALA A 494 14.16 14.80 2.27
CA ALA A 494 15.27 14.40 3.11
C ALA A 494 16.55 15.13 2.67
N ALA A 495 17.48 15.38 3.58
CA ALA A 495 18.77 15.95 3.22
C ALA A 495 19.89 15.40 4.11
N ASP A 496 20.92 14.84 3.46
CA ASP A 496 22.18 14.53 4.10
C ASP A 496 22.97 15.84 4.41
N PRO A 497 24.03 15.79 5.22
CA PRO A 497 24.79 17.01 5.57
C PRO A 497 25.34 17.77 4.36
N LEU A 498 25.66 17.10 3.26
CA LEU A 498 26.19 17.75 2.05
C LEU A 498 25.12 18.56 1.34
N LEU A 499 23.94 17.95 1.15
CA LEU A 499 22.80 18.63 0.58
C LEU A 499 22.34 19.79 1.46
N GLN A 500 22.35 19.63 2.79
CA GLN A 500 22.02 20.72 3.72
C GLN A 500 22.97 21.92 3.56
N GLN A 501 24.29 21.68 3.49
CA GLN A 501 25.27 22.74 3.25
C GLN A 501 25.09 23.40 1.89
N ALA A 502 24.77 22.62 0.86
CA ALA A 502 24.51 23.14 -0.48
C ALA A 502 23.27 24.03 -0.52
N LEU A 503 22.17 23.60 0.11
CA LEU A 503 20.93 24.37 0.20
C LEU A 503 21.16 25.68 0.97
N ALA A 504 21.93 25.64 2.07
CA ALA A 504 22.29 26.84 2.81
C ALA A 504 23.17 27.82 2.01
N ARG A 505 23.95 27.33 1.05
CA ARG A 505 24.81 28.15 0.18
C ARG A 505 24.08 28.72 -1.03
N TYR A 506 23.17 27.94 -1.63
CA TYR A 506 22.62 28.23 -2.95
C TYR A 506 21.14 28.59 -2.94
N GLY A 507 20.45 28.50 -1.81
CA GLY A 507 19.04 28.83 -1.74
C GLY A 507 18.59 29.32 -0.37
N GLU A 508 17.29 29.55 -0.28
CA GLU A 508 16.59 29.95 0.92
C GLU A 508 15.39 29.02 1.16
N GLU A 509 15.13 28.69 2.42
CA GLU A 509 13.94 27.92 2.80
C GLU A 509 12.71 28.83 2.69
N VAL A 510 11.71 28.41 1.91
CA VAL A 510 10.47 29.18 1.70
C VAL A 510 9.26 28.56 2.41
N GLU A 511 9.30 27.25 2.67
CA GLU A 511 8.24 26.54 3.38
C GLU A 511 8.80 25.28 4.05
N HIS A 512 8.19 24.90 5.18
CA HIS A 512 8.58 23.73 5.96
C HIS A 512 7.33 23.06 6.53
N TRP A 513 7.20 21.76 6.24
CA TRP A 513 6.21 20.87 6.83
C TRP A 513 6.91 19.94 7.82
N ALA A 514 6.62 20.14 9.10
CA ALA A 514 7.19 19.33 10.16
C ALA A 514 6.71 17.87 10.04
N VAL A 515 7.63 16.93 10.21
CA VAL A 515 7.33 15.51 10.29
C VAL A 515 7.62 15.04 11.72
N PRO A 516 6.65 14.45 12.44
CA PRO A 516 6.88 13.97 13.79
C PRO A 516 8.10 13.02 13.87
N GLY A 517 9.04 13.33 14.78
CA GLY A 517 10.27 12.57 15.01
C GLY A 517 11.28 12.57 13.85
N ASN A 518 11.15 13.51 12.93
CA ASN A 518 12.16 13.80 11.92
C ASN A 518 12.52 15.29 12.02
N ASP A 519 13.77 15.56 12.41
CA ASP A 519 14.24 16.94 12.65
C ASP A 519 14.35 17.76 11.35
N TRP A 520 14.43 17.09 10.20
CA TRP A 520 14.48 17.74 8.90
C TRP A 520 13.09 18.20 8.43
N GLY A 521 12.05 17.36 8.59
CA GLY A 521 10.75 17.58 7.98
C GLY A 521 10.77 17.45 6.46
N VAL A 522 9.75 17.95 5.77
CA VAL A 522 9.80 18.20 4.33
C VAL A 522 9.94 19.70 4.12
N ARG A 523 10.87 20.12 3.28
CA ARG A 523 11.16 21.55 3.06
C ARG A 523 11.07 21.93 1.60
N LEU A 524 10.61 23.14 1.33
CA LEU A 524 10.66 23.76 0.03
C LEU A 524 11.72 24.86 0.07
N TYR A 525 12.65 24.80 -0.88
CA TYR A 525 13.68 25.79 -1.07
C TYR A 525 13.47 26.55 -2.37
N ARG A 526 13.87 27.82 -2.36
CA ARG A 526 14.10 28.61 -3.56
C ARG A 526 15.59 28.65 -3.83
N LEU A 527 15.99 28.10 -4.96
CA LEU A 527 17.38 28.05 -5.42
C LEU A 527 17.65 29.27 -6.32
N HIS A 528 18.69 30.01 -6.00
CA HIS A 528 19.06 31.21 -6.74
C HIS A 528 19.90 30.87 -7.97
N ALA A 529 19.74 31.66 -9.03
CA ALA A 529 20.58 31.53 -10.20
C ALA A 529 22.07 31.66 -9.88
N ARG A 530 22.86 30.83 -10.55
CA ARG A 530 24.32 30.90 -10.56
C ARG A 530 24.83 30.78 -11.98
N ASP A 531 25.56 31.80 -12.41
CA ASP A 531 26.21 31.79 -13.72
C ASP A 531 27.28 30.70 -13.76
N ALA A 532 27.26 29.89 -14.82
CA ALA A 532 28.15 28.74 -14.96
C ALA A 532 29.62 29.17 -15.10
N ALA A 533 29.89 30.32 -15.74
CA ALA A 533 31.26 30.82 -15.86
C ALA A 533 31.78 31.35 -14.52
N ALA A 534 30.94 32.04 -13.75
CA ALA A 534 31.26 32.46 -12.39
C ALA A 534 31.56 31.25 -11.47
N LEU A 535 30.72 30.21 -11.51
CA LEU A 535 30.96 28.98 -10.76
C LEU A 535 32.28 28.31 -11.15
N ALA A 536 32.61 28.26 -12.44
CA ALA A 536 33.87 27.69 -12.91
C ALA A 536 35.10 28.43 -12.33
N LEU A 537 35.04 29.76 -12.22
CA LEU A 537 36.10 30.58 -11.64
C LEU A 537 36.30 30.33 -10.12
N GLU A 538 35.27 29.85 -9.43
CA GLU A 538 35.35 29.49 -8.01
C GLU A 538 35.94 28.09 -7.76
N MET A 539 36.18 27.30 -8.82
CA MET A 539 36.63 25.91 -8.69
C MET A 539 38.15 25.79 -8.65
N PRO A 540 38.71 25.19 -7.57
CA PRO A 540 40.16 24.99 -7.46
C PRO A 540 40.73 24.14 -8.60
N LEU A 541 39.97 23.14 -9.06
CA LEU A 541 40.34 22.28 -10.17
C LEU A 541 39.48 22.64 -11.38
N SER A 542 39.98 23.58 -12.19
CA SER A 542 39.29 24.01 -13.42
C SER A 542 39.53 23.02 -14.57
N ALA A 543 38.46 22.54 -15.20
CA ALA A 543 38.53 21.72 -16.42
C ALA A 543 38.28 22.56 -17.68
N GLY A 544 37.16 23.28 -17.71
CA GLY A 544 36.70 24.03 -18.88
C GLY A 544 36.36 23.17 -20.11
N ALA A 545 36.21 21.84 -19.96
CA ALA A 545 36.11 20.90 -21.07
C ALA A 545 34.66 20.64 -21.51
N THR A 546 34.42 20.64 -22.82
CA THR A 546 33.13 20.32 -23.44
C THR A 546 33.21 18.96 -24.12
N PHE A 547 32.18 18.14 -23.94
CA PHE A 547 32.05 16.81 -24.52
C PHE A 547 31.15 16.86 -25.77
N ASP A 548 31.36 15.91 -26.69
CA ASP A 548 30.58 15.77 -27.93
C ASP A 548 29.08 15.49 -27.71
N ASN A 549 28.70 14.99 -26.53
CA ASN A 549 27.32 14.84 -26.06
C ASN A 549 26.72 16.14 -25.47
N GLY A 550 27.43 17.27 -25.56
CA GLY A 550 26.96 18.58 -25.11
C GLY A 550 27.14 18.90 -23.64
N MET A 551 27.61 17.96 -22.83
CA MET A 551 27.95 18.23 -21.45
C MET A 551 29.26 19.00 -21.35
N ARG A 552 29.37 19.86 -20.33
CA ARG A 552 30.58 20.60 -20.03
C ARG A 552 30.92 20.45 -18.56
N LEU A 553 32.13 20.00 -18.28
CA LEU A 553 32.70 19.99 -16.94
C LEU A 553 33.26 21.37 -16.63
N LEU A 554 32.64 22.08 -15.68
CA LEU A 554 33.08 23.40 -15.25
C LEU A 554 34.36 23.28 -14.40
N GLY A 555 34.35 22.34 -13.46
CA GLY A 555 35.47 22.05 -12.59
C GLY A 555 35.07 21.16 -11.43
N ALA A 556 36.01 20.97 -10.50
CA ALA A 556 35.78 20.21 -9.30
C ALA A 556 36.45 20.82 -8.06
N ARG A 557 36.00 20.36 -6.90
CA ARG A 557 36.54 20.71 -5.59
C ARG A 557 36.70 19.44 -4.78
N VAL A 558 37.92 19.21 -4.29
CA VAL A 558 38.18 18.20 -3.28
C VAL A 558 37.81 18.75 -1.91
N GLU A 559 37.02 18.01 -1.16
CA GLU A 559 36.61 18.38 0.20
C GLU A 559 37.52 17.67 1.22
N GLY A 560 38.24 18.43 2.04
CA GLY A 560 39.12 17.90 3.09
C GLY A 560 40.51 17.45 2.60
N ALA A 561 41.25 16.81 3.50
CA ALA A 561 42.59 16.26 3.23
C ALA A 561 42.48 14.80 2.74
N LEU A 562 43.38 14.39 1.84
CA LEU A 562 43.43 13.02 1.35
C LEU A 562 44.41 12.18 2.18
N ALA A 563 43.96 11.01 2.65
CA ALA A 563 44.78 10.03 3.34
C ALA A 563 44.43 8.59 2.90
N PRO A 564 45.39 7.65 2.91
CA PRO A 564 45.14 6.26 2.58
C PRO A 564 44.04 5.63 3.44
N GLY A 565 43.22 4.78 2.84
CA GLY A 565 42.12 4.09 3.54
C GLY A 565 40.91 4.97 3.90
N GLN A 566 40.92 6.26 3.56
CA GLN A 566 39.76 7.16 3.73
C GLN A 566 38.96 7.30 2.43
N SER A 567 37.75 7.88 2.52
CA SER A 567 36.96 8.21 1.34
C SER A 567 37.23 9.65 0.91
N LEU A 568 37.66 9.84 -0.33
CA LEU A 568 37.83 11.14 -0.96
C LEU A 568 36.46 11.66 -1.41
N LEU A 569 36.02 12.78 -0.84
CA LEU A 569 34.82 13.47 -1.29
C LEU A 569 35.17 14.54 -2.34
N LEU A 570 34.56 14.40 -3.51
CA LEU A 570 34.73 15.29 -4.65
C LEU A 570 33.38 15.93 -5.01
N THR A 571 33.34 17.26 -5.09
CA THR A 571 32.21 17.99 -5.65
C THR A 571 32.53 18.35 -7.10
N THR A 572 31.71 17.89 -8.05
CA THR A 572 31.85 18.19 -9.49
C THR A 572 30.71 19.08 -9.99
N TYR A 573 31.02 19.96 -10.94
CA TYR A 573 30.09 20.92 -11.50
C TYR A 573 29.95 20.71 -13.00
N TRP A 574 28.76 20.31 -13.44
CA TRP A 574 28.48 19.99 -14.84
C TRP A 574 27.39 20.91 -15.37
N THR A 575 27.54 21.46 -16.58
CA THR A 575 26.47 22.20 -17.25
C THR A 575 26.19 21.62 -18.63
N PHE A 576 24.93 21.65 -19.04
CA PHE A 576 24.53 21.19 -20.36
C PHE A 576 24.45 22.36 -21.34
N THR A 577 25.20 22.27 -22.44
CA THR A 577 25.37 23.35 -23.43
C THR A 577 24.36 23.30 -24.59
N GLY A 578 23.49 22.29 -24.63
CA GLY A 578 22.40 22.19 -25.61
C GLY A 578 22.79 21.64 -26.99
N LYS A 579 24.04 21.21 -27.19
CA LYS A 579 24.47 20.50 -28.41
C LYS A 579 24.34 18.98 -28.23
N VAL A 580 23.74 18.30 -29.21
CA VAL A 580 23.63 16.82 -29.30
C VAL A 580 22.87 16.18 -28.12
N TYR A 581 21.54 16.34 -28.12
CA TYR A 581 20.66 15.48 -27.33
C TYR A 581 20.34 14.20 -28.12
N ASN A 582 20.82 13.05 -27.65
CA ASN A 582 20.41 11.74 -28.17
C ASN A 582 19.64 10.96 -27.10
N PRO A 583 18.30 10.97 -27.13
CA PRO A 583 17.48 10.34 -26.09
C PRO A 583 17.65 8.82 -25.98
N ALA A 584 18.30 8.18 -26.96
CA ALA A 584 18.57 6.74 -26.93
C ALA A 584 19.78 6.36 -26.04
N LEU A 585 20.65 7.34 -25.72
CA LEU A 585 21.81 7.15 -24.87
C LEU A 585 21.42 7.28 -23.40
N THR A 586 22.19 6.58 -22.56
CA THR A 586 22.04 6.60 -21.12
C THR A 586 23.39 6.91 -20.50
N ASP A 587 23.76 8.18 -20.58
CA ASP A 587 25.07 8.64 -20.15
C ASP A 587 25.21 8.63 -18.63
N THR A 588 26.39 8.21 -18.18
CA THR A 588 26.85 8.30 -16.79
C THR A 588 28.26 8.89 -16.76
N VAL A 589 28.65 9.42 -15.60
CA VAL A 589 30.01 9.92 -15.35
C VAL A 589 30.84 8.80 -14.76
N PHE A 590 32.09 8.65 -15.20
CA PHE A 590 33.12 7.94 -14.47
C PHE A 590 34.04 8.95 -13.77
N THR A 591 34.48 8.62 -12.57
CA THR A 591 35.49 9.40 -11.85
C THR A 591 36.53 8.44 -11.31
N HIS A 592 37.78 8.61 -11.72
CA HIS A 592 38.91 7.79 -11.31
C HIS A 592 39.94 8.64 -10.56
N LEU A 593 40.62 8.04 -9.60
CA LEU A 593 41.92 8.53 -9.12
C LEU A 593 43.02 7.76 -9.85
N VAL A 594 43.94 8.46 -10.50
CA VAL A 594 45.05 7.87 -11.26
C VAL A 594 46.40 8.43 -10.80
N ASP A 595 47.46 7.63 -10.89
CA ASP A 595 48.83 8.11 -10.65
C ASP A 595 49.45 8.76 -11.90
N ALA A 596 50.72 9.16 -11.80
CA ALA A 596 51.47 9.79 -12.89
C ALA A 596 51.63 8.89 -14.14
N HIS A 597 51.44 7.57 -14.01
CA HIS A 597 51.48 6.61 -15.12
C HIS A 597 50.10 6.36 -15.71
N GLY A 598 49.04 6.94 -15.15
CA GLY A 598 47.66 6.72 -15.55
C GLY A 598 47.04 5.48 -14.91
N ASP A 599 47.72 4.82 -13.97
CA ASP A 599 47.19 3.63 -13.31
C ASP A 599 46.11 4.03 -12.31
N ARG A 600 44.91 3.47 -12.51
CA ARG A 600 43.74 3.72 -11.68
C ARG A 600 43.90 3.09 -10.29
N LYS A 601 43.79 3.92 -9.25
CA LYS A 601 43.85 3.50 -7.84
C LYS A 601 42.48 3.42 -7.17
N ALA A 602 41.55 4.28 -7.58
CA ALA A 602 40.16 4.27 -7.09
C ALA A 602 39.20 4.69 -8.21
N GLN A 603 37.93 4.32 -8.11
CA GLN A 603 36.89 4.74 -9.06
C GLN A 603 35.49 4.77 -8.45
N ASN A 604 34.64 5.63 -9.00
CA ASN A 604 33.21 5.63 -8.76
C ASN A 604 32.49 6.18 -9.99
N ASP A 605 31.51 5.40 -10.48
CA ASP A 605 30.75 5.71 -11.67
C ASP A 605 29.30 5.99 -11.29
N GLY A 606 28.77 7.13 -11.73
CA GLY A 606 27.39 7.49 -11.49
C GLY A 606 27.12 8.94 -11.84
N PHE A 607 25.87 9.21 -12.20
CA PHE A 607 25.43 10.56 -12.52
C PHE A 607 24.09 10.84 -11.85
N ALA A 608 23.99 11.97 -11.15
CA ALA A 608 22.83 12.32 -10.33
C ALA A 608 21.57 12.68 -11.13
N LEU A 609 21.67 12.76 -12.46
CA LEU A 609 20.61 13.19 -13.35
C LEU A 609 20.48 12.25 -14.56
N SER A 610 19.27 11.82 -14.89
CA SER A 610 19.05 11.03 -16.11
C SER A 610 19.34 11.86 -17.36
N HIS A 611 19.85 11.23 -18.42
CA HIS A 611 20.01 11.87 -19.73
C HIS A 611 18.71 12.53 -20.21
N SER A 612 17.55 11.93 -19.93
CA SER A 612 16.23 12.48 -20.32
C SER A 612 15.85 13.78 -19.61
N GLN A 613 16.53 14.14 -18.51
CA GLN A 613 16.24 15.32 -17.71
C GLN A 613 17.22 16.47 -17.97
N TRP A 614 18.14 16.34 -18.93
CA TRP A 614 19.11 17.40 -19.24
C TRP A 614 18.42 18.57 -19.92
N GLN A 615 18.63 19.77 -19.37
CA GLN A 615 18.10 21.01 -19.94
C GLN A 615 19.21 22.05 -20.04
N THR A 616 19.17 22.85 -21.11
CA THR A 616 20.15 23.91 -21.30
C THR A 616 19.96 24.98 -20.24
N GLY A 617 21.06 25.42 -19.64
CA GLY A 617 21.01 26.43 -18.59
C GLY A 617 20.85 25.86 -17.18
N ASP A 618 20.99 24.56 -17.00
CA ASP A 618 21.19 23.96 -15.67
C ASP A 618 22.66 23.73 -15.40
N THR A 619 23.05 23.89 -14.13
CA THR A 619 24.32 23.42 -13.60
C THR A 619 24.08 22.37 -12.52
N LEU A 620 24.45 21.12 -12.78
CA LEU A 620 24.44 20.05 -11.80
C LEU A 620 25.66 20.17 -10.88
N VAL A 621 25.40 20.27 -9.59
CA VAL A 621 26.35 20.05 -8.52
C VAL A 621 26.19 18.59 -8.06
N GLN A 622 27.25 17.80 -8.17
CA GLN A 622 27.22 16.38 -7.80
C GLN A 622 28.37 16.05 -6.85
N TRP A 623 28.05 15.28 -5.81
CA TRP A 623 29.04 14.72 -4.89
C TRP A 623 29.41 13.30 -5.29
N VAL A 624 30.71 13.01 -5.28
CA VAL A 624 31.29 11.70 -5.62
C VAL A 624 32.23 11.30 -4.50
N SER A 625 32.04 10.12 -3.93
CA SER A 625 32.93 9.54 -2.93
C SER A 625 33.82 8.48 -3.57
N LEU A 626 35.13 8.58 -3.40
CA LEU A 626 36.09 7.59 -3.89
C LEU A 626 36.76 6.92 -2.69
N ASP A 627 36.52 5.63 -2.51
CA ASP A 627 37.18 4.86 -1.45
C ASP A 627 38.64 4.62 -1.82
N LEU A 628 39.55 5.21 -1.06
CA LEU A 628 40.99 5.12 -1.32
C LEU A 628 41.55 3.82 -0.72
N PRO A 629 42.43 3.11 -1.45
CA PRO A 629 43.11 1.95 -0.90
C PRO A 629 43.90 2.29 0.37
N ALA A 630 43.92 1.36 1.34
CA ALA A 630 44.65 1.54 2.59
C ALA A 630 46.18 1.56 2.40
N ASP A 631 46.65 0.94 1.32
CA ASP A 631 48.05 0.87 0.89
C ASP A 631 48.40 1.92 -0.17
N LEU A 632 47.53 2.91 -0.41
CA LEU A 632 47.77 3.98 -1.37
C LEU A 632 49.03 4.77 -0.96
N PRO A 633 50.10 4.80 -1.79
CA PRO A 633 51.30 5.55 -1.45
C PRO A 633 51.03 7.06 -1.35
N ALA A 634 51.69 7.75 -0.43
CA ALA A 634 51.69 9.21 -0.39
C ALA A 634 52.30 9.77 -1.69
N GLY A 635 51.72 10.86 -2.20
CA GLY A 635 52.15 11.47 -3.45
C GLY A 635 51.05 12.23 -4.18
N ASP A 636 51.40 12.70 -5.37
CA ASP A 636 50.49 13.44 -6.23
C ASP A 636 49.74 12.49 -7.16
N TYR A 637 48.42 12.68 -7.23
CA TYR A 637 47.51 11.94 -8.08
C TYR A 637 46.68 12.90 -8.92
N TRP A 638 46.02 12.38 -9.95
CA TRP A 638 45.09 13.14 -10.79
C TRP A 638 43.71 12.49 -10.74
N LEU A 639 42.69 13.33 -10.77
CA LEU A 639 41.32 12.90 -10.99
C LEU A 639 41.09 12.80 -12.49
N TYR A 640 40.73 11.62 -12.99
CA TYR A 640 40.39 11.40 -14.38
C TYR A 640 38.88 11.17 -14.50
N THR A 641 38.17 12.07 -15.20
CA THR A 641 36.71 12.02 -15.29
C THR A 641 36.21 12.28 -16.71
N GLY A 642 35.10 11.64 -17.06
CA GLY A 642 34.45 11.78 -18.36
C GLY A 642 33.09 11.09 -18.35
N MET A 643 32.49 10.93 -19.52
CA MET A 643 31.16 10.32 -19.66
C MET A 643 31.18 9.11 -20.58
N TYR A 644 30.26 8.17 -20.33
CA TYR A 644 29.98 7.07 -21.24
C TYR A 644 28.52 6.65 -21.15
N SER A 645 28.02 6.05 -22.22
CA SER A 645 26.69 5.45 -22.25
C SER A 645 26.75 4.03 -21.67
N TRP A 646 26.01 3.73 -20.60
CA TRP A 646 25.99 2.37 -20.04
C TRP A 646 25.27 1.35 -20.93
N ARG A 647 24.55 1.82 -21.96
CA ARG A 647 23.83 0.96 -22.91
C ARG A 647 24.76 0.23 -23.88
N ASP A 648 25.78 0.91 -24.37
CA ASP A 648 26.70 0.43 -25.42
C ASP A 648 28.17 0.65 -25.09
N MET A 649 28.46 1.21 -23.90
CA MET A 649 29.79 1.52 -23.40
C MET A 649 30.57 2.53 -24.25
N SER A 650 29.89 3.28 -25.12
CA SER A 650 30.51 4.34 -25.91
C SER A 650 30.94 5.52 -25.03
N ARG A 651 32.13 6.07 -25.27
CA ARG A 651 32.67 7.26 -24.57
C ARG A 651 32.15 8.53 -25.23
N ALA A 652 31.82 9.55 -24.43
CA ALA A 652 31.70 10.91 -24.92
C ALA A 652 33.10 11.52 -24.96
N ASN A 653 33.51 12.05 -26.12
CA ASN A 653 34.85 12.62 -26.29
C ASN A 653 34.84 14.09 -25.89
N VAL A 654 35.93 14.54 -25.27
CA VAL A 654 36.24 15.96 -25.11
C VAL A 654 36.53 16.54 -26.50
N VAL A 655 35.92 17.68 -26.83
CA VAL A 655 36.06 18.34 -28.13
C VAL A 655 36.65 19.74 -28.01
N ASP A 656 37.35 20.17 -29.05
CA ASP A 656 37.82 21.56 -29.20
C ASP A 656 36.70 22.51 -29.69
N GLU A 657 37.03 23.79 -29.90
CA GLU A 657 36.08 24.80 -30.39
C GLU A 657 35.49 24.46 -31.78
N ASN A 658 36.21 23.66 -32.58
CA ASN A 658 35.80 23.20 -33.91
C ASN A 658 35.03 21.87 -33.86
N GLY A 659 34.81 21.30 -32.67
CA GLY A 659 34.12 20.03 -32.47
C GLY A 659 34.97 18.79 -32.76
N GLN A 660 36.30 18.92 -32.85
CA GLN A 660 37.20 17.79 -33.08
C GLN A 660 37.55 17.07 -31.76
N PRO A 661 37.39 15.73 -31.69
CA PRO A 661 37.76 14.94 -30.50
C PRO A 661 39.23 15.11 -30.11
N GLN A 662 39.49 15.31 -28.81
CA GLN A 662 40.82 15.49 -28.22
C GLN A 662 41.20 14.34 -27.27
N SER A 663 40.25 13.88 -26.45
CA SER A 663 40.43 12.79 -25.46
C SER A 663 39.08 12.19 -25.06
N ASP A 664 39.06 11.06 -24.34
CA ASP A 664 37.84 10.43 -23.80
C ASP A 664 37.50 10.85 -22.35
N GLY A 665 38.22 11.86 -21.83
CA GLY A 665 38.07 12.37 -20.46
C GLY A 665 39.06 13.49 -20.14
N VAL A 666 38.97 14.02 -18.93
CA VAL A 666 39.71 15.19 -18.43
C VAL A 666 40.49 14.81 -17.18
N HIS A 667 41.76 15.21 -17.13
CA HIS A 667 42.58 15.16 -15.92
C HIS A 667 42.44 16.46 -15.12
N LEU A 668 42.11 16.34 -13.85
CA LEU A 668 42.00 17.41 -12.86
C LEU A 668 43.03 17.19 -11.75
N GLY A 669 43.80 18.20 -11.37
CA GLY A 669 44.79 18.08 -10.31
C GLY A 669 46.11 18.81 -10.61
N PRO A 670 47.19 18.47 -9.88
CA PRO A 670 47.30 17.33 -8.97
C PRO A 670 46.49 17.47 -7.66
N VAL A 671 46.17 16.35 -7.03
CA VAL A 671 45.65 16.23 -5.66
C VAL A 671 46.66 15.45 -4.82
N HIS A 672 46.99 15.95 -3.63
CA HIS A 672 48.08 15.39 -2.82
C HIS A 672 47.56 14.46 -1.72
N VAL A 673 47.99 13.20 -1.74
CA VAL A 673 47.71 12.21 -0.68
C VAL A 673 48.81 12.30 0.37
N SER A 674 48.43 12.65 1.59
CA SER A 674 49.33 12.72 2.74
C SER A 674 49.62 11.32 3.30
N PRO A 675 50.73 11.11 4.02
CA PRO A 675 51.10 9.82 4.63
C PRO A 675 50.06 9.26 5.61
#